data_AF-A0A183UVC6-F1
#
_entry.id   AF-A0A183UVC6-F1
#
_cell.length_a   1.000
_cell.length_b   1.000
_cell.length_c   1.000
_cell.angle_alpha   90.00
_cell.angle_beta   90.00
_cell.angle_gamma   90.00
#
_symmetry.space_group_name_H-M   'P 1'
#
loop_
_entity.id
_entity.type
_entity.pdbx_description
1 polymer ?
#
loop_
_entity_poly.entity_id
_entity_poly.type
_entity_poly.pdbx_seq_one_letter_code
_entity_poly.pdbx_strand_id
1 'polypeptide(L)'
;LFPVKSLECEELSFSAWTTDLGTVHTLQRIAIVAPLSIFYVYIEISDDQSSAKQLYSPSGSRLVNIYVMTSQVIYSSLLPASVEWQSLDVVAKRISLVSVYPSDAQFTPTVMLTACKYDTPISYFNDRPYTVDTHKAGIVSMYENQLSVLFRTFENGIFVFSMADQGDLLIAQIVRGTVHVIFDFGSLTHSIISGGVALNDGEWHELHWVHQFDSVQLLIDGILMNTTTPSGLYRKLDFDSQIHVAGRPPDDMSEGIETSFHGCLARVVLNNVDLLAELPAQQRRKCQMPRPQLMTIGMGGFVEIPFSFLPFSIEFRILPHPSAILMLSDARNESLLRISINQNGYLALSANMSRVEQVSHPAIVIGDGSWHSMSLMIWGARLHVDVDGLTVMWLEGNIVRSIAKELAHFHLSAVGCYRSATVAFRSANIFGNVTLDTCLYEYRCAPNPCENDGICRHVTLTDFQCLCKKNFEGRTCHSSRLFRSCEEWFLEANRPSVKNISLDIDGGHSLRPFIAQCERSKQDDVDIIATTVYHNLDPSGLFVTGPTEPGSIRKALRYGLEFDQIDRFIDGFESCEQYMRYQCRGGAKLMTYGYERRPSSWYGTRNGQHGLQWADAPPYSRMCSCAVNSSCIHNRFLMCNCDSGEDAIDDGYNPHMQLLPVMNLYLGGTSSTSSLNVSIGPLVCFHRLVFDAVSFLSRDVRLSGSQSFLSSVFDIALHIRFSHPRMTIFTWESANGQRWFQLYVAGGRLIGQVVNGGSVFEIEGTTAINDNEWHSVYWEVNEDGMFLKTDQDSTTVEMPIVLPNTYTWIIGSRTQHGLSGFAGMLRNVYLCGKEIALASLLRKTHGGHVEVRHDSR
;
A
#
# COMPACT_ATOMS: atom_id res chain seq x y z
N LEU A 1 -4.97 -37.40 5.14
CA LEU A 1 -5.74 -36.98 6.33
C LEU A 1 -5.09 -37.60 7.56
N PHE A 2 -3.97 -37.04 8.01
CA PHE A 2 -3.42 -37.32 9.34
C PHE A 2 -4.14 -36.41 10.34
N PRO A 3 -4.49 -36.88 11.55
CA PRO A 3 -5.15 -36.04 12.54
C PRO A 3 -4.15 -35.00 13.04
N VAL A 4 -4.37 -33.75 12.68
CA VAL A 4 -3.72 -32.60 13.33
C VAL A 4 -4.06 -32.73 14.82
N LYS A 5 -3.06 -32.88 15.69
CA LYS A 5 -3.26 -32.75 17.13
C LYS A 5 -3.96 -31.41 17.34
N SER A 6 -5.19 -31.44 17.86
CA SER A 6 -5.91 -30.22 18.23
C SER A 6 -5.00 -29.41 19.16
N LEU A 7 -4.65 -28.17 18.77
CA LEU A 7 -3.99 -27.26 19.69
C LEU A 7 -4.88 -27.13 20.94
N GLU A 8 -4.33 -27.45 22.11
CA GLU A 8 -4.99 -27.17 23.39
C GLU A 8 -4.89 -25.67 23.62
N CYS A 9 -5.99 -24.96 23.36
CA CYS A 9 -6.11 -23.52 23.55
C CYS A 9 -6.97 -23.23 24.78
N GLU A 10 -6.54 -22.26 25.57
CA GLU A 10 -7.21 -21.81 26.78
C GLU A 10 -7.53 -20.31 26.69
N GLU A 11 -8.63 -19.90 27.32
CA GLU A 11 -8.97 -18.48 27.51
C GLU A 11 -8.34 -18.00 28.82
N LEU A 12 -7.43 -17.04 28.72
CA LEU A 12 -6.69 -16.49 29.85
C LEU A 12 -7.12 -15.04 30.10
N SER A 13 -7.18 -14.64 31.37
CA SER A 13 -7.49 -13.25 31.74
C SER A 13 -6.62 -12.79 32.90
N PHE A 14 -6.04 -11.59 32.75
CA PHE A 14 -5.10 -11.02 33.71
C PHE A 14 -5.36 -9.52 33.87
N SER A 15 -5.21 -9.00 35.07
CA SER A 15 -5.24 -7.56 35.33
C SER A 15 -3.84 -7.06 35.62
N ALA A 16 -3.08 -6.75 34.57
CA ALA A 16 -1.68 -6.32 34.67
C ALA A 16 -1.22 -5.57 33.41
N TRP A 17 -0.21 -4.71 33.56
CA TRP A 17 0.49 -4.09 32.43
C TRP A 17 1.45 -5.07 31.75
N THR A 18 2.03 -6.00 32.50
CA THR A 18 2.92 -7.04 32.00
C THR A 18 2.48 -8.38 32.56
N THR A 19 2.37 -9.39 31.69
CA THR A 19 1.98 -10.76 32.04
C THR A 19 3.01 -11.73 31.51
N ASP A 20 3.56 -12.57 32.38
CA ASP A 20 4.40 -13.72 32.02
C ASP A 20 3.53 -14.99 32.01
N LEU A 21 3.46 -15.66 30.86
CA LEU A 21 2.65 -16.86 30.66
C LEU A 21 3.35 -18.13 31.20
N GLY A 22 4.58 -18.02 31.71
CA GLY A 22 5.39 -19.11 32.23
C GLY A 22 6.02 -19.99 31.15
N THR A 23 5.26 -20.34 30.11
CA THR A 23 5.72 -21.06 28.90
C THR A 23 5.39 -20.29 27.64
N VAL A 24 5.98 -20.68 26.52
CA VAL A 24 5.71 -20.08 25.21
C VAL A 24 4.34 -20.54 24.72
N HIS A 25 3.54 -19.60 24.21
CA HIS A 25 2.22 -19.83 23.64
C HIS A 25 2.10 -19.17 22.28
N THR A 26 1.24 -19.73 21.42
CA THR A 26 0.71 -19.03 20.25
C THR A 26 -0.56 -18.30 20.67
N LEU A 27 -0.55 -16.97 20.60
CA LEU A 27 -1.71 -16.13 20.89
C LEU A 27 -2.59 -16.04 19.63
N GLN A 28 -3.86 -16.41 19.77
CA GLN A 28 -4.85 -16.42 18.70
C GLN A 28 -5.72 -15.16 18.70
N ARG A 29 -6.04 -14.64 19.89
CA ARG A 29 -6.89 -13.45 20.03
C ARG A 29 -6.50 -12.66 21.28
N ILE A 30 -6.73 -11.36 21.24
CA ILE A 30 -6.52 -10.45 22.36
C ILE A 30 -7.65 -9.42 22.44
N ALA A 31 -8.01 -9.05 23.66
CA ALA A 31 -8.89 -7.92 23.94
C ALA A 31 -8.46 -7.23 25.25
N ILE A 32 -8.73 -5.93 25.36
CA ILE A 32 -8.39 -5.13 26.54
C ILE A 32 -9.65 -4.45 27.08
N VAL A 33 -9.90 -4.59 28.38
CA VAL A 33 -10.91 -3.84 29.12
C VAL A 33 -10.21 -2.83 30.02
N ALA A 34 -10.48 -1.55 29.80
CA ALA A 34 -9.89 -0.41 30.52
C ALA A 34 -10.71 0.86 30.26
N PRO A 35 -10.49 1.98 30.97
CA PRO A 35 -10.90 3.29 30.51
C PRO A 35 -10.53 3.50 29.02
N LEU A 36 -11.23 4.38 28.30
CA LEU A 36 -10.95 4.66 26.89
C LEU A 36 -9.48 5.01 26.72
N SER A 37 -8.72 4.11 26.09
CA SER A 37 -7.27 4.15 25.97
C SER A 37 -6.83 3.26 24.82
N ILE A 38 -5.59 3.44 24.38
CA ILE A 38 -4.99 2.68 23.30
C ILE A 38 -3.66 2.14 23.81
N PHE A 39 -3.35 0.90 23.45
CA PHE A 39 -2.14 0.21 23.90
C PHE A 39 -1.35 -0.32 22.72
N TYR A 40 -0.04 -0.04 22.74
CA TYR A 40 0.93 -0.88 22.07
C TYR A 40 1.10 -2.16 22.87
N VAL A 41 1.16 -3.28 22.15
CA VAL A 41 1.43 -4.58 22.76
C VAL A 41 2.78 -5.05 22.31
N TYR A 42 3.62 -5.32 23.30
CA TYR A 42 4.93 -5.87 23.10
C TYR A 42 4.98 -7.31 23.59
N ILE A 43 5.72 -8.15 22.89
CA ILE A 43 5.95 -9.54 23.25
C ILE A 43 7.43 -9.85 23.41
N GLU A 44 7.71 -10.78 24.31
CA GLU A 44 9.01 -11.42 24.44
C GLU A 44 8.83 -12.92 24.25
N ILE A 45 9.71 -13.51 23.45
CA ILE A 45 9.65 -14.95 23.13
C ILE A 45 10.66 -15.74 23.99
N SER A 46 11.72 -15.08 24.46
CA SER A 46 12.78 -15.69 25.27
C SER A 46 13.29 -14.76 26.38
N ASP A 47 13.77 -15.36 27.48
CA ASP A 47 14.21 -14.61 28.68
C ASP A 47 15.48 -13.77 28.46
N ASP A 48 16.22 -14.01 27.37
CA ASP A 48 17.43 -13.24 27.05
C ASP A 48 17.11 -11.95 26.29
N GLN A 49 15.86 -11.70 25.87
CA GLN A 49 15.44 -10.42 25.31
C GLN A 49 15.39 -9.33 26.40
N SER A 50 16.05 -8.20 26.15
CA SER A 50 15.90 -6.97 26.97
C SER A 50 14.95 -5.96 26.34
N SER A 51 14.65 -6.14 25.06
CA SER A 51 13.79 -5.34 24.21
C SER A 51 12.63 -6.23 23.79
N ALA A 52 11.42 -5.72 23.97
CA ALA A 52 10.21 -6.43 23.59
C ALA A 52 9.84 -6.05 22.14
N LYS A 53 9.35 -7.01 21.36
CA LYS A 53 8.92 -6.79 19.97
C LYS A 53 7.48 -6.30 19.95
N GLN A 54 7.18 -5.24 19.20
CA GLN A 54 5.80 -4.82 19.00
C GLN A 54 5.00 -5.83 18.15
N LEU A 55 3.74 -6.06 18.50
CA LEU A 55 2.82 -6.91 17.75
C LEU A 55 2.27 -6.23 16.51
N TYR A 56 2.15 -7.02 15.44
CA TYR A 56 1.42 -6.71 14.21
C TYR A 56 0.44 -7.87 13.95
N SER A 57 -0.82 -7.61 13.56
CA SER A 57 -1.78 -8.70 13.28
C SER A 57 -1.39 -9.48 12.03
N PRO A 58 -1.66 -10.80 12.00
CA PRO A 58 -1.54 -11.63 10.80
C PRO A 58 -2.50 -11.25 9.67
N SER A 59 -3.54 -10.45 9.95
CA SER A 59 -4.66 -10.31 9.03
C SER A 59 -4.45 -9.38 7.86
N GLY A 60 -3.32 -8.68 7.69
CA GLY A 60 -2.94 -7.83 6.55
C GLY A 60 -4.06 -7.58 5.52
N SER A 61 -5.15 -6.94 5.95
CA SER A 61 -6.47 -7.26 5.39
C SER A 61 -6.61 -6.72 3.99
N ARG A 62 -6.54 -7.63 3.02
CA ARG A 62 -7.01 -7.41 1.65
C ARG A 62 -8.51 -7.14 1.70
N LEU A 63 -8.89 -5.92 1.37
CA LEU A 63 -9.58 -5.61 0.12
C LEU A 63 -9.18 -4.19 -0.32
N VAL A 64 -8.32 -4.16 -1.35
CA VAL A 64 -8.06 -3.07 -2.31
C VAL A 64 -7.33 -1.80 -1.81
N ASN A 65 -6.08 -1.71 -2.27
CA ASN A 65 -5.17 -0.56 -2.40
C ASN A 65 -4.47 0.06 -1.17
N ILE A 66 -3.25 -0.47 -0.95
CA ILE A 66 -1.95 0.26 -0.94
C ILE A 66 -1.62 1.19 0.26
N TYR A 67 -0.57 0.76 1.00
CA TYR A 67 0.29 1.44 1.99
C TYR A 67 -0.35 2.06 3.25
N VAL A 68 0.06 1.59 4.44
CA VAL A 68 0.93 2.30 5.42
C VAL A 68 1.16 1.39 6.63
N MET A 69 2.40 1.46 7.14
CA MET A 69 2.84 0.99 8.45
C MET A 69 2.06 1.66 9.58
N THR A 70 0.89 1.14 9.95
CA THR A 70 0.34 1.46 11.27
C THR A 70 0.74 0.32 12.21
N SER A 71 1.68 0.63 13.09
CA SER A 71 2.00 -0.18 14.26
C SER A 71 0.69 -0.50 14.98
N GLN A 72 0.18 -1.73 14.81
CA GLN A 72 -1.17 -2.05 15.24
C GLN A 72 -1.31 -1.88 16.74
N VAL A 73 -2.39 -1.20 17.11
CA VAL A 73 -2.74 -0.91 18.48
C VAL A 73 -3.97 -1.69 18.89
N ILE A 74 -4.07 -1.97 20.18
CA ILE A 74 -5.27 -2.53 20.75
C ILE A 74 -6.03 -1.43 21.46
N TYR A 75 -7.29 -1.32 21.09
CA TYR A 75 -8.20 -0.39 21.72
C TYR A 75 -8.86 -1.04 22.92
N SER A 76 -8.91 -0.31 24.04
CA SER A 76 -9.75 -0.77 25.14
C SER A 76 -11.22 -0.62 24.82
N SER A 77 -12.01 -1.46 25.49
CA SER A 77 -13.45 -1.29 25.63
C SER A 77 -13.79 -1.04 27.09
N LEU A 78 -14.78 -0.19 27.35
CA LEU A 78 -15.21 0.13 28.72
C LEU A 78 -15.82 -1.06 29.47
N LEU A 79 -16.47 -1.98 28.75
CA LEU A 79 -17.20 -3.11 29.31
C LEU A 79 -16.78 -4.43 28.65
N PRO A 80 -16.67 -5.54 29.41
CA PRO A 80 -16.38 -6.86 28.83
C PRO A 80 -17.45 -7.34 27.83
N ALA A 81 -18.71 -6.92 28.00
CA ALA A 81 -19.80 -7.30 27.11
C ALA A 81 -19.72 -6.64 25.72
N SER A 82 -18.94 -5.56 25.59
CA SER A 82 -18.75 -4.82 24.34
C SER A 82 -17.30 -4.89 23.86
N VAL A 83 -16.54 -5.92 24.29
CA VAL A 83 -15.13 -6.05 23.94
C VAL A 83 -14.97 -6.34 22.45
N GLU A 84 -14.09 -5.59 21.81
CA GLU A 84 -13.66 -5.84 20.44
C GLU A 84 -12.43 -6.76 20.47
N TRP A 85 -12.61 -7.99 20.01
CA TRP A 85 -11.51 -8.96 19.91
C TRP A 85 -10.70 -8.71 18.64
N GLN A 86 -9.38 -8.71 18.78
CA GLN A 86 -8.45 -8.69 17.67
C GLN A 86 -7.84 -10.08 17.49
N SER A 87 -7.85 -10.59 16.27
CA SER A 87 -7.16 -11.83 15.91
C SER A 87 -5.65 -11.60 15.87
N LEU A 88 -4.91 -12.59 16.36
CA LEU A 88 -3.45 -12.66 16.40
C LEU A 88 -2.98 -14.03 15.88
N ASP A 89 -1.72 -14.11 15.49
CA ASP A 89 -1.03 -15.37 15.28
C ASP A 89 0.44 -15.18 15.62
N VAL A 90 0.72 -15.01 16.92
CA VAL A 90 2.04 -14.60 17.40
C VAL A 90 2.51 -15.48 18.52
N VAL A 91 3.80 -15.80 18.52
CA VAL A 91 4.42 -16.64 19.54
C VAL A 91 4.97 -15.73 20.64
N ALA A 92 4.52 -15.93 21.89
CA ALA A 92 4.90 -15.10 23.02
C ALA A 92 5.02 -15.91 24.32
N LYS A 93 5.97 -15.52 25.16
CA LYS A 93 6.09 -15.95 26.56
C LYS A 93 5.63 -14.85 27.52
N ARG A 94 5.98 -13.60 27.22
CA ARG A 94 5.58 -12.43 28.00
C ARG A 94 4.88 -11.43 27.09
N ILE A 95 3.87 -10.75 27.63
CA ILE A 95 3.15 -9.68 26.97
C ILE A 95 3.22 -8.44 27.86
N SER A 96 3.57 -7.30 27.27
CA SER A 96 3.63 -6.00 27.94
C SER A 96 2.78 -4.99 27.18
N LEU A 97 1.99 -4.22 27.91
CA LEU A 97 1.18 -3.13 27.39
C LEU A 97 1.87 -1.80 27.67
N VAL A 98 1.92 -0.94 26.66
CA VAL A 98 2.36 0.45 26.80
C VAL A 98 1.25 1.33 26.25
N SER A 99 0.78 2.30 27.03
CA SER A 99 -0.23 3.21 26.53
C SER A 99 0.34 4.10 25.44
N VAL A 100 -0.39 4.25 24.34
CA VAL A 100 0.00 5.11 23.23
C VAL A 100 -0.04 6.58 23.64
N TYR A 101 -1.12 6.97 24.31
CA TYR A 101 -1.31 8.32 24.81
C TYR A 101 -1.12 8.32 26.33
N PRO A 102 -0.21 9.14 26.88
CA PRO A 102 -0.03 9.23 28.32
C PRO A 102 -1.35 9.67 28.98
N SER A 103 -1.76 8.95 30.02
CA SER A 103 -2.96 9.24 30.80
C SER A 103 -2.59 9.43 32.27
N ASP A 104 -3.10 10.50 32.88
CA ASP A 104 -2.95 10.74 34.33
C ASP A 104 -3.82 9.80 35.18
N ALA A 105 -4.73 9.04 34.55
CA ALA A 105 -5.60 8.11 35.23
C ALA A 105 -4.83 6.86 35.68
N GLN A 106 -4.79 6.61 36.99
CA GLN A 106 -4.31 5.34 37.53
C GLN A 106 -5.35 4.25 37.31
N PHE A 107 -5.10 3.36 36.37
CA PHE A 107 -5.87 2.14 36.18
C PHE A 107 -4.95 0.95 35.88
N THR A 108 -5.49 -0.26 35.99
CA THR A 108 -4.82 -1.48 35.54
C THR A 108 -5.68 -2.14 34.46
N PRO A 109 -5.18 -2.30 33.22
CA PRO A 109 -5.96 -2.91 32.16
C PRO A 109 -6.22 -4.38 32.46
N THR A 110 -7.38 -4.89 32.06
CA THR A 110 -7.67 -6.32 32.04
C THR A 110 -7.45 -6.84 30.63
N VAL A 111 -6.47 -7.72 30.47
CA VAL A 111 -6.11 -8.38 29.22
C VAL A 111 -6.80 -9.72 29.15
N MET A 112 -7.47 -9.99 28.03
CA MET A 112 -8.11 -11.27 27.72
C MET A 112 -7.42 -11.87 26.50
N LEU A 113 -7.07 -13.16 26.57
CA LEU A 113 -6.30 -13.85 25.54
C LEU A 113 -6.90 -15.22 25.23
N THR A 114 -6.95 -15.57 23.95
CA THR A 114 -7.03 -16.98 23.53
C THR A 114 -5.60 -17.43 23.25
N ALA A 115 -5.05 -18.34 24.06
CA ALA A 115 -3.66 -18.77 23.97
C ALA A 115 -3.57 -20.29 23.83
N CYS A 116 -2.74 -20.77 22.91
CA CYS A 116 -2.50 -22.19 22.69
C CYS A 116 -1.05 -22.52 23.05
N LYS A 117 -0.82 -23.64 23.73
CA LYS A 117 0.54 -24.01 24.14
C LYS A 117 1.43 -24.26 22.91
N TYR A 118 2.64 -23.70 22.91
CA TYR A 118 3.62 -23.86 21.84
C TYR A 118 4.77 -24.74 22.31
N ASP A 119 4.79 -26.01 21.86
CA ASP A 119 5.74 -27.03 22.33
C ASP A 119 7.03 -27.14 21.49
N THR A 120 7.11 -26.46 20.35
CA THR A 120 8.27 -26.52 19.45
C THR A 120 9.48 -25.77 20.04
N PRO A 121 10.71 -26.35 19.98
CA PRO A 121 11.88 -25.71 20.56
C PRO A 121 12.30 -24.45 19.80
N ILE A 122 12.55 -23.36 20.53
CA ILE A 122 13.25 -22.18 20.02
C ILE A 122 14.75 -22.43 20.15
N SER A 123 15.50 -22.39 19.05
CA SER A 123 16.90 -22.81 19.03
C SER A 123 17.84 -21.82 18.38
N TYR A 124 19.06 -21.73 18.91
CA TYR A 124 20.19 -21.03 18.29
C TYR A 124 20.95 -21.93 17.31
N PHE A 125 21.23 -21.40 16.12
CA PHE A 125 21.97 -22.04 15.04
C PHE A 125 23.29 -21.29 14.81
N ASN A 126 24.34 -22.04 14.52
CA ASN A 126 25.69 -21.55 14.24
C ASN A 126 26.41 -22.64 13.44
N ASP A 127 26.31 -22.57 12.11
CA ASP A 127 26.88 -23.54 11.16
C ASP A 127 26.46 -25.00 11.37
N ARG A 128 25.21 -25.22 11.78
CA ARG A 128 24.67 -26.57 12.06
C ARG A 128 23.31 -26.76 11.39
N PRO A 129 23.28 -26.99 10.06
CA PRO A 129 22.05 -27.34 9.39
C PRO A 129 21.58 -28.74 9.78
N TYR A 130 20.29 -28.97 9.59
CA TYR A 130 19.68 -30.31 9.66
C TYR A 130 18.74 -30.50 8.47
N THR A 131 18.39 -31.75 8.20
CA THR A 131 17.48 -32.12 7.11
C THR A 131 16.16 -32.62 7.66
N VAL A 132 15.08 -32.29 6.97
CA VAL A 132 13.73 -32.77 7.23
C VAL A 132 13.31 -33.66 6.06
N ASP A 133 12.93 -34.89 6.37
CA ASP A 133 12.39 -35.86 5.43
C ASP A 133 10.95 -35.48 5.08
N THR A 134 10.71 -35.06 3.83
CA THR A 134 9.43 -34.48 3.42
C THR A 134 8.27 -35.47 3.51
N HIS A 135 8.52 -36.74 3.19
CA HIS A 135 7.52 -37.81 3.29
C HIS A 135 7.12 -38.10 4.74
N LYS A 136 8.07 -38.16 5.67
CA LYS A 136 7.78 -38.38 7.10
C LYS A 136 7.09 -37.19 7.73
N ALA A 137 7.49 -35.98 7.35
CA ALA A 137 6.91 -34.74 7.84
C ALA A 137 5.50 -34.47 7.24
N GLY A 138 5.10 -35.23 6.21
CA GLY A 138 3.79 -35.09 5.56
C GLY A 138 3.69 -33.92 4.60
N ILE A 139 4.83 -33.42 4.11
CA ILE A 139 4.91 -32.35 3.12
C ILE A 139 4.55 -32.92 1.75
N VAL A 140 3.60 -32.28 1.09
CA VAL A 140 3.10 -32.68 -0.23
C VAL A 140 3.16 -31.51 -1.18
N SER A 141 3.26 -31.82 -2.47
CA SER A 141 3.27 -30.82 -3.53
C SER A 141 1.91 -30.17 -3.72
N MET A 142 1.88 -28.84 -3.82
CA MET A 142 0.64 -28.06 -3.82
C MET A 142 0.70 -26.88 -4.81
N TYR A 143 -0.46 -26.42 -5.28
CA TYR A 143 -0.63 -25.16 -6.04
C TYR A 143 -0.77 -23.93 -5.13
N GLU A 144 -0.93 -24.18 -3.83
CA GLU A 144 -1.01 -23.19 -2.78
C GLU A 144 0.00 -23.59 -1.72
N ASN A 145 0.97 -22.71 -1.46
CA ASN A 145 2.04 -22.98 -0.51
C ASN A 145 2.25 -21.79 0.41
N GLN A 146 2.63 -22.06 1.65
CA GLN A 146 2.89 -21.03 2.65
C GLN A 146 4.15 -21.40 3.44
N LEU A 147 5.10 -20.48 3.50
CA LEU A 147 6.30 -20.58 4.33
C LEU A 147 6.31 -19.45 5.35
N SER A 148 6.36 -19.78 6.63
CA SER A 148 6.54 -18.83 7.73
C SER A 148 7.83 -19.14 8.48
N VAL A 149 8.65 -18.12 8.73
CA VAL A 149 9.89 -18.27 9.52
C VAL A 149 9.98 -17.10 10.49
N LEU A 150 10.01 -17.40 11.79
CA LEU A 150 10.31 -16.42 12.83
C LEU A 150 11.82 -16.50 13.15
N PHE A 151 12.56 -15.43 12.90
CA PHE A 151 14.01 -15.42 13.01
C PHE A 151 14.53 -14.17 13.74
N ARG A 152 15.73 -14.26 14.29
CA ARG A 152 16.53 -13.08 14.69
C ARG A 152 18.01 -13.34 14.43
N THR A 153 18.71 -12.34 13.91
CA THR A 153 20.13 -12.42 13.56
C THR A 153 20.77 -11.03 13.47
N PHE A 154 22.10 -10.98 13.47
CA PHE A 154 22.89 -9.80 13.10
C PHE A 154 23.57 -9.94 11.72
N GLU A 155 23.49 -11.13 11.12
CA GLU A 155 24.29 -11.55 9.98
C GLU A 155 23.40 -11.96 8.78
N ASN A 156 24.03 -12.21 7.64
CA ASN A 156 23.35 -12.90 6.53
C ASN A 156 23.16 -14.38 6.88
N GLY A 157 22.22 -15.04 6.22
CA GLY A 157 22.08 -16.49 6.36
C GLY A 157 20.88 -17.08 5.66
N ILE A 158 20.87 -18.40 5.55
CA ILE A 158 19.82 -19.16 4.85
C ILE A 158 18.87 -19.88 5.83
N PHE A 159 17.57 -19.68 5.66
CA PHE A 159 16.55 -20.28 6.52
C PHE A 159 16.18 -21.67 6.05
N VAL A 160 15.82 -21.79 4.78
CA VAL A 160 15.30 -23.01 4.17
C VAL A 160 15.88 -23.15 2.76
N PHE A 161 16.29 -24.37 2.41
CA PHE A 161 16.74 -24.75 1.09
C PHE A 161 16.09 -26.06 0.65
N SER A 162 15.42 -26.03 -0.50
CA SER A 162 14.85 -27.19 -1.19
C SER A 162 15.07 -27.05 -2.69
N MET A 163 15.67 -28.05 -3.32
CA MET A 163 15.87 -28.12 -4.76
C MET A 163 15.54 -29.53 -5.22
N ALA A 164 14.42 -29.71 -5.93
CA ALA A 164 14.02 -31.01 -6.44
C ALA A 164 14.71 -31.31 -7.78
N ASP A 165 14.92 -32.59 -8.09
CA ASP A 165 15.55 -33.06 -9.34
C ASP A 165 14.86 -32.55 -10.62
N GLN A 166 13.58 -32.17 -10.53
CA GLN A 166 12.76 -31.67 -11.65
C GLN A 166 12.97 -30.18 -11.94
N GLY A 167 13.78 -29.49 -11.13
CA GLY A 167 14.07 -28.05 -11.28
C GLY A 167 13.26 -27.14 -10.36
N ASP A 168 12.37 -27.71 -9.53
CA ASP A 168 11.60 -26.96 -8.54
C ASP A 168 12.52 -26.49 -7.41
N LEU A 169 12.34 -25.24 -7.01
CA LEU A 169 13.24 -24.55 -6.11
C LEU A 169 12.43 -23.77 -5.08
N LEU A 170 12.83 -23.85 -3.82
CA LEU A 170 12.41 -22.94 -2.77
C LEU A 170 13.61 -22.67 -1.85
N ILE A 171 14.08 -21.43 -1.89
CA ILE A 171 15.16 -20.94 -1.04
C ILE A 171 14.68 -19.68 -0.35
N ALA A 172 14.78 -19.63 0.98
CA ALA A 172 14.52 -18.44 1.77
C ALA A 172 15.77 -18.07 2.56
N GLN A 173 16.22 -16.82 2.44
CA GLN A 173 17.44 -16.32 3.08
C GLN A 173 17.32 -14.84 3.46
N ILE A 174 18.19 -14.38 4.35
CA ILE A 174 18.42 -12.97 4.66
C ILE A 174 19.79 -12.55 4.13
N VAL A 175 19.82 -11.47 3.37
CA VAL A 175 21.03 -10.89 2.79
C VAL A 175 20.98 -9.39 3.01
N ARG A 176 21.99 -8.83 3.69
CA ARG A 176 22.10 -7.40 4.01
C ARG A 176 20.83 -6.83 4.65
N GLY A 177 20.26 -7.58 5.61
CA GLY A 177 19.06 -7.17 6.32
C GLY A 177 17.76 -7.22 5.49
N THR A 178 17.79 -7.77 4.28
CA THR A 178 16.61 -7.95 3.42
C THR A 178 16.32 -9.44 3.28
N VAL A 179 15.05 -9.84 3.36
CA VAL A 179 14.65 -11.23 3.09
C VAL A 179 14.53 -11.43 1.58
N HIS A 180 15.09 -12.51 1.07
CA HIS A 180 14.98 -12.96 -0.31
C HIS A 180 14.40 -14.38 -0.34
N VAL A 181 13.33 -14.56 -1.13
CA VAL A 181 12.79 -15.87 -1.45
C VAL A 181 12.97 -16.12 -2.94
N ILE A 182 13.77 -17.12 -3.27
CA ILE A 182 14.05 -17.58 -4.63
C ILE A 182 13.20 -18.83 -4.85
N PHE A 183 12.39 -18.85 -5.91
CA PHE A 183 11.49 -19.95 -6.17
C PHE A 183 11.36 -20.27 -7.66
N ASP A 184 11.15 -21.54 -7.96
CA ASP A 184 10.81 -22.06 -9.29
C ASP A 184 9.85 -23.23 -9.12
N PHE A 185 8.88 -23.33 -10.02
CA PHE A 185 7.83 -24.36 -10.03
C PHE A 185 8.02 -25.35 -11.20
N GLY A 186 9.28 -25.55 -11.62
CA GLY A 186 9.64 -26.50 -12.69
C GLY A 186 9.83 -25.87 -14.06
N SER A 187 9.99 -24.55 -14.13
CA SER A 187 10.23 -23.80 -15.37
C SER A 187 11.70 -23.68 -15.76
N LEU A 188 12.62 -24.02 -14.84
CA LEU A 188 14.06 -23.77 -14.93
C LEU A 188 14.42 -22.27 -15.05
N THR A 189 13.47 -21.40 -14.71
CA THR A 189 13.62 -19.95 -14.62
C THR A 189 13.13 -19.49 -13.26
N HIS A 190 14.08 -19.33 -12.32
CA HIS A 190 13.75 -18.90 -10.97
C HIS A 190 13.22 -17.46 -10.96
N SER A 191 12.28 -17.22 -10.06
CA SER A 191 11.78 -15.90 -9.69
C SER A 191 12.33 -15.54 -8.32
N ILE A 192 12.52 -14.24 -8.07
CA ILE A 192 12.97 -13.73 -6.77
C ILE A 192 11.95 -12.71 -6.27
N ILE A 193 11.54 -12.87 -5.02
CA ILE A 193 10.78 -11.85 -4.30
C ILE A 193 11.55 -11.46 -3.05
N SER A 194 11.67 -10.16 -2.80
CA SER A 194 12.43 -9.63 -1.66
C SER A 194 11.68 -8.52 -0.94
N GLY A 195 11.97 -8.35 0.34
CA GLY A 195 11.29 -7.40 1.20
C GLY A 195 11.94 -7.23 2.58
N GLY A 196 11.61 -6.12 3.23
CA GLY A 196 12.20 -5.69 4.51
C GLY A 196 13.48 -4.87 4.33
N VAL A 197 13.87 -4.15 5.38
CA VAL A 197 15.11 -3.37 5.46
C VAL A 197 15.69 -3.54 6.85
N ALA A 198 17.00 -3.79 6.95
CA ALA A 198 17.72 -3.91 8.20
C ALA A 198 17.13 -4.92 9.22
N LEU A 199 16.54 -6.03 8.74
CA LEU A 199 15.98 -7.12 9.56
C LEU A 199 17.04 -7.94 10.33
N ASN A 200 18.31 -7.57 10.18
CA ASN A 200 19.44 -8.15 10.91
C ASN A 200 19.82 -7.25 12.11
N ASP A 201 18.83 -6.76 12.84
CA ASP A 201 19.00 -5.84 14.00
C ASP A 201 19.10 -6.58 15.35
N GLY A 202 18.98 -7.90 15.36
CA GLY A 202 19.00 -8.74 16.55
C GLY A 202 17.64 -8.98 17.21
N GLU A 203 16.58 -8.34 16.70
CA GLU A 203 15.20 -8.53 17.11
C GLU A 203 14.50 -9.64 16.32
N TRP A 204 13.37 -10.12 16.84
CA TRP A 204 12.57 -11.12 16.15
C TRP A 204 11.83 -10.51 14.96
N HIS A 205 11.96 -11.11 13.79
CA HIS A 205 11.21 -10.80 12.59
C HIS A 205 10.50 -12.04 12.07
N GLU A 206 9.34 -11.85 11.45
CA GLU A 206 8.62 -12.90 10.76
C GLU A 206 8.64 -12.66 9.25
N LEU A 207 9.08 -13.67 8.49
CA LEU A 207 8.79 -13.72 7.07
C LEU A 207 7.60 -14.64 6.82
N HIS A 208 6.69 -14.23 5.95
CA HIS A 208 5.56 -15.02 5.50
C HIS A 208 5.48 -14.94 3.97
N TRP A 209 5.79 -16.05 3.31
CA TRP A 209 5.72 -16.20 1.86
C TRP A 209 4.47 -16.99 1.50
N VAL A 210 3.63 -16.43 0.64
CA VAL A 210 2.36 -17.01 0.22
C VAL A 210 2.34 -17.15 -1.29
N HIS A 211 2.21 -18.38 -1.75
CA HIS A 211 1.99 -18.72 -3.15
C HIS A 211 0.56 -19.23 -3.32
N GLN A 212 -0.18 -18.59 -4.21
CA GLN A 212 -1.54 -18.95 -4.63
C GLN A 212 -1.63 -18.90 -6.14
N PHE A 213 -1.38 -20.03 -6.79
CA PHE A 213 -1.43 -20.16 -8.25
C PHE A 213 -0.54 -19.11 -8.96
N ASP A 214 -1.14 -18.11 -9.63
CA ASP A 214 -0.40 -17.05 -10.34
C ASP A 214 0.13 -15.93 -9.42
N SER A 215 -0.23 -15.91 -8.13
CA SER A 215 0.16 -14.84 -7.20
C SER A 215 1.16 -15.35 -6.17
N VAL A 216 2.27 -14.63 -6.02
CA VAL A 216 3.25 -14.82 -4.95
C VAL A 216 3.38 -13.52 -4.17
N GLN A 217 3.28 -13.61 -2.85
CA GLN A 217 3.35 -12.48 -1.93
C GLN A 217 4.41 -12.75 -0.87
N LEU A 218 5.12 -11.69 -0.49
CA LEU A 218 6.04 -11.70 0.64
C LEU A 218 5.57 -10.66 1.65
N LEU A 219 5.28 -11.12 2.86
CA LEU A 219 4.98 -10.29 3.99
C LEU A 219 6.13 -10.38 5.00
N ILE A 220 6.53 -9.25 5.57
CA ILE A 220 7.51 -9.17 6.65
C ILE A 220 6.82 -8.50 7.84
N ASP A 221 6.84 -9.15 9.00
CA ASP A 221 6.14 -8.71 10.21
C ASP A 221 4.66 -8.36 9.98
N GLY A 222 4.00 -9.14 9.10
CA GLY A 222 2.59 -8.93 8.72
C GLY A 222 2.35 -7.86 7.65
N ILE A 223 3.39 -7.13 7.23
CA ILE A 223 3.30 -6.06 6.22
C ILE A 223 3.60 -6.67 4.85
N LEU A 224 2.68 -6.51 3.89
CA LEU A 224 2.91 -6.91 2.50
C LEU A 224 4.01 -6.04 1.88
N MET A 225 5.17 -6.64 1.65
CA MET A 225 6.34 -5.95 1.10
C MET A 225 6.33 -5.95 -0.42
N ASN A 226 5.95 -7.08 -1.03
CA ASN A 226 5.99 -7.25 -2.48
C ASN A 226 4.98 -8.31 -2.96
N THR A 227 4.56 -8.20 -4.21
CA THR A 227 3.74 -9.18 -4.91
C THR A 227 4.29 -9.39 -6.32
N THR A 228 4.47 -10.64 -6.72
CA THR A 228 4.95 -10.99 -8.05
C THR A 228 4.13 -12.15 -8.62
N THR A 229 4.31 -12.42 -9.91
CA THR A 229 3.79 -13.61 -10.58
C THR A 229 4.95 -14.55 -10.90
N PRO A 230 4.79 -15.88 -10.75
CA PRO A 230 5.83 -16.83 -11.10
C PRO A 230 6.21 -16.74 -12.58
N SER A 231 7.51 -16.81 -12.87
CA SER A 231 8.02 -17.04 -14.22
C SER A 231 7.60 -18.42 -14.75
N GLY A 232 7.43 -18.54 -16.07
CA GLY A 232 7.03 -19.79 -16.72
C GLY A 232 5.54 -20.11 -16.61
N LEU A 233 5.15 -21.33 -17.01
CA LEU A 233 3.74 -21.78 -17.09
C LEU A 233 3.33 -22.74 -15.95
N TYR A 234 4.29 -23.29 -15.22
CA TYR A 234 4.03 -24.23 -14.13
C TYR A 234 3.71 -23.48 -12.83
N ARG A 235 2.83 -24.08 -12.01
CA ARG A 235 2.23 -23.46 -10.80
C ARG A 235 2.21 -24.37 -9.58
N LYS A 236 2.74 -25.58 -9.73
CA LYS A 236 2.78 -26.56 -8.65
C LYS A 236 4.21 -26.59 -8.14
N LEU A 237 4.38 -26.49 -6.83
CA LEU A 237 5.69 -26.64 -6.20
C LEU A 237 5.83 -28.09 -5.72
N ASP A 238 6.78 -28.81 -6.29
CA ASP A 238 7.26 -30.11 -5.88
C ASP A 238 8.52 -29.96 -5.01
N PHE A 239 8.59 -30.68 -3.89
CA PHE A 239 9.71 -30.61 -2.95
C PHE A 239 10.67 -31.78 -3.14
N ASP A 240 11.93 -31.58 -2.78
CA ASP A 240 12.89 -32.68 -2.68
C ASP A 240 12.51 -33.66 -1.56
N SER A 241 13.10 -34.85 -1.58
CA SER A 241 13.04 -35.81 -0.48
C SER A 241 13.57 -35.23 0.84
N GLN A 242 14.48 -34.25 0.79
CA GLN A 242 15.07 -33.59 1.94
C GLN A 242 14.99 -32.06 1.82
N ILE A 243 14.41 -31.42 2.83
CA ILE A 243 14.49 -29.97 3.01
C ILE A 243 15.60 -29.68 4.01
N HIS A 244 16.51 -28.77 3.65
CA HIS A 244 17.56 -28.30 4.54
C HIS A 244 17.09 -27.06 5.29
N VAL A 245 17.29 -27.05 6.61
CA VAL A 245 16.96 -25.91 7.48
C VAL A 245 18.24 -25.38 8.11
N ALA A 246 18.36 -24.05 8.19
CA ALA A 246 19.52 -23.31 8.71
C ALA A 246 20.85 -23.56 7.96
N GLY A 247 20.77 -24.01 6.70
CA GLY A 247 21.91 -24.21 5.80
C GLY A 247 21.50 -24.93 4.51
N ARG A 248 22.49 -25.24 3.68
CA ARG A 248 22.32 -25.97 2.41
C ARG A 248 23.40 -27.06 2.23
N PRO A 249 23.24 -27.99 1.26
CA PRO A 249 24.31 -28.89 0.87
C PRO A 249 25.62 -28.17 0.48
N PRO A 250 26.79 -28.74 0.78
CA PRO A 250 28.08 -28.19 0.37
C PRO A 250 28.29 -28.40 -1.13
N ASP A 251 28.07 -27.34 -1.93
CA ASP A 251 28.26 -27.35 -3.39
C ASP A 251 29.16 -26.18 -3.85
N ASP A 252 29.94 -26.41 -4.91
CA ASP A 252 31.00 -25.51 -5.42
C ASP A 252 30.50 -24.27 -6.18
N MET A 253 29.20 -24.20 -6.56
CA MET A 253 28.67 -23.17 -7.46
C MET A 253 27.29 -22.68 -7.00
N SER A 254 27.27 -21.66 -6.15
CA SER A 254 26.02 -20.98 -5.74
C SER A 254 26.28 -19.52 -5.39
N GLU A 255 26.70 -18.73 -6.37
CA GLU A 255 26.84 -17.27 -6.19
C GLU A 255 25.50 -16.67 -5.72
N GLY A 256 25.53 -15.88 -4.65
CA GLY A 256 24.35 -15.19 -4.12
C GLY A 256 23.43 -16.03 -3.21
N ILE A 257 23.83 -17.24 -2.82
CA ILE A 257 23.09 -18.09 -1.88
C ILE A 257 23.94 -18.36 -0.64
N GLU A 258 23.42 -17.97 0.52
CA GLU A 258 24.09 -18.14 1.81
C GLU A 258 24.22 -19.63 2.18
N THR A 259 25.27 -19.98 2.92
CA THR A 259 25.64 -21.38 3.21
C THR A 259 25.05 -21.91 4.50
N SER A 260 24.93 -21.05 5.52
CA SER A 260 24.47 -21.38 6.86
C SER A 260 23.71 -20.21 7.48
N PHE A 261 23.08 -20.44 8.63
CA PHE A 261 22.43 -19.40 9.40
C PHE A 261 23.01 -19.31 10.81
N HIS A 262 23.31 -18.07 11.22
CA HIS A 262 23.77 -17.71 12.55
C HIS A 262 22.71 -16.85 13.23
N GLY A 263 22.03 -17.41 14.21
CA GLY A 263 20.93 -16.70 14.86
C GLY A 263 19.95 -17.65 15.52
N CYS A 264 18.80 -17.14 15.94
CA CYS A 264 17.74 -17.98 16.47
C CYS A 264 16.60 -18.15 15.48
N LEU A 265 16.03 -19.36 15.46
CA LEU A 265 14.78 -19.66 14.78
C LEU A 265 13.71 -20.07 15.79
N ALA A 266 12.50 -19.62 15.52
CA ALA A 266 11.25 -20.05 16.09
C ALA A 266 10.26 -20.26 14.93
N ARG A 267 9.20 -21.06 15.12
CA ARG A 267 8.10 -21.28 14.17
C ARG A 267 8.55 -21.30 12.69
N VAL A 268 9.17 -22.41 12.26
CA VAL A 268 9.56 -22.62 10.86
C VAL A 268 8.51 -23.53 10.23
N VAL A 269 7.48 -22.95 9.64
CA VAL A 269 6.30 -23.69 9.18
C VAL A 269 6.19 -23.64 7.66
N LEU A 270 6.10 -24.81 7.03
CA LEU A 270 5.85 -24.96 5.60
C LEU A 270 4.57 -25.78 5.39
N ASN A 271 3.56 -25.21 4.72
CA ASN A 271 2.30 -25.88 4.42
C ASN A 271 1.63 -26.52 5.66
N ASN A 272 1.61 -25.80 6.79
CA ASN A 272 1.15 -26.25 8.12
C ASN A 272 2.00 -27.34 8.81
N VAL A 273 3.18 -27.65 8.29
CA VAL A 273 4.15 -28.56 8.90
C VAL A 273 5.25 -27.74 9.57
N ASP A 274 5.45 -27.95 10.88
CA ASP A 274 6.52 -27.31 11.64
C ASP A 274 7.85 -28.04 11.46
N LEU A 275 8.71 -27.51 10.60
CA LEU A 275 10.03 -28.04 10.29
C LEU A 275 10.96 -28.00 11.51
N LEU A 276 10.73 -27.09 12.47
CA LEU A 276 11.56 -26.94 13.66
C LEU A 276 11.25 -28.01 14.72
N ALA A 277 10.06 -28.62 14.66
CA ALA A 277 9.69 -29.76 15.52
C ALA A 277 10.59 -30.99 15.27
N GLU A 278 11.10 -31.14 14.05
CA GLU A 278 12.00 -32.22 13.62
C GLU A 278 13.47 -32.01 14.05
N LEU A 279 13.79 -30.89 14.71
CA LEU A 279 15.15 -30.59 15.18
C LEU A 279 15.63 -31.64 16.20
N PRO A 280 16.74 -32.36 15.93
CA PRO A 280 17.26 -33.39 16.82
C PRO A 280 17.59 -32.85 18.21
N ALA A 281 17.19 -33.58 19.26
CA ALA A 281 17.35 -33.14 20.65
C ALA A 281 18.80 -32.76 21.03
N GLN A 282 19.80 -33.42 20.41
CA GLN A 282 21.23 -33.15 20.63
C GLN A 282 21.72 -31.83 20.01
N GLN A 283 21.01 -31.31 19.00
CA GLN A 283 21.34 -30.05 18.34
C GLN A 283 20.62 -28.85 18.94
N ARG A 284 19.59 -29.08 19.77
CA ARG A 284 18.83 -28.01 20.44
C ARG A 284 19.76 -27.20 21.33
N ARG A 285 19.82 -25.90 21.10
CA ARG A 285 20.59 -24.94 21.91
C ARG A 285 19.67 -23.83 22.35
N LYS A 286 19.77 -23.41 23.62
CA LYS A 286 18.99 -22.26 24.11
C LYS A 286 19.33 -21.04 23.24
N CYS A 287 18.28 -20.36 22.78
CA CYS A 287 18.43 -19.15 21.98
C CYS A 287 19.13 -18.06 22.80
N GLN A 288 20.40 -17.80 22.50
CA GLN A 288 21.24 -16.76 23.14
C GLN A 288 22.23 -16.22 22.11
N MET A 289 22.04 -14.98 21.68
CA MET A 289 22.93 -14.32 20.70
C MET A 289 23.87 -13.32 21.41
N PRO A 290 25.17 -13.26 21.05
CA PRO A 290 26.05 -12.17 21.47
C PRO A 290 25.48 -10.83 21.01
N ARG A 291 25.42 -9.84 21.91
CA ARG A 291 24.92 -8.50 21.57
C ARG A 291 26.07 -7.55 21.23
N PRO A 292 26.05 -6.89 20.06
CA PRO A 292 27.00 -5.83 19.77
C PRO A 292 26.68 -4.59 20.63
N GLN A 293 27.68 -3.76 20.89
CA GLN A 293 27.46 -2.44 21.49
C GLN A 293 26.79 -1.54 20.47
N LEU A 294 25.70 -0.88 20.84
CA LEU A 294 24.93 0.02 19.99
C LEU A 294 25.15 1.48 20.38
N MET A 295 24.99 2.38 19.43
CA MET A 295 25.04 3.83 19.65
C MET A 295 24.28 4.56 18.55
N THR A 296 23.64 5.67 18.89
CA THR A 296 23.08 6.63 17.93
C THR A 296 23.81 7.96 18.03
N ILE A 297 24.25 8.49 16.89
CA ILE A 297 24.76 9.86 16.75
C ILE A 297 23.63 10.71 16.17
N GLY A 298 23.20 11.73 16.92
CA GLY A 298 22.23 12.72 16.49
C GLY A 298 22.88 13.94 15.81
N MET A 299 22.07 14.87 15.33
CA MET A 299 22.58 16.12 14.74
C MET A 299 23.47 16.88 15.73
N GLY A 300 24.66 17.27 15.27
CA GLY A 300 25.66 17.97 16.10
C GLY A 300 26.45 17.07 17.07
N GLY A 301 26.21 15.76 17.06
CA GLY A 301 27.01 14.78 17.81
C GLY A 301 28.21 14.26 17.03
N PHE A 302 29.27 13.90 17.74
CA PHE A 302 30.38 13.11 17.19
C PHE A 302 31.08 12.32 18.31
N VAL A 303 31.81 11.28 17.93
CA VAL A 303 32.49 10.38 18.85
C VAL A 303 33.95 10.22 18.43
N GLU A 304 34.85 10.39 19.40
CA GLU A 304 36.28 10.24 19.24
C GLU A 304 36.74 8.96 19.96
N ILE A 305 37.35 8.06 19.20
CA ILE A 305 37.79 6.74 19.64
C ILE A 305 39.32 6.71 19.55
N PRO A 306 40.04 6.57 20.67
CA PRO A 306 41.49 6.41 20.65
C PRO A 306 41.92 5.20 19.82
N PHE A 307 42.95 5.40 19.00
CA PHE A 307 43.56 4.33 18.23
C PHE A 307 44.09 3.24 19.17
N SER A 308 43.67 2.00 18.94
CA SER A 308 44.04 0.86 19.78
C SER A 308 44.51 -0.33 18.95
N PHE A 309 43.72 -0.79 17.98
CA PHE A 309 44.04 -1.92 17.12
C PHE A 309 43.49 -1.76 15.70
N LEU A 310 43.98 -2.60 14.78
CA LEU A 310 43.44 -2.80 13.44
C LEU A 310 43.14 -4.30 13.23
N PRO A 311 42.16 -4.66 12.39
CA PRO A 311 41.28 -3.76 11.65
C PRO A 311 40.31 -2.98 12.55
N PHE A 312 40.02 -1.74 12.18
CA PHE A 312 38.93 -0.97 12.80
C PHE A 312 37.64 -1.35 12.08
N SER A 313 36.71 -2.00 12.78
CA SER A 313 35.48 -2.53 12.18
C SER A 313 34.24 -2.04 12.92
N ILE A 314 33.32 -1.46 12.14
CA ILE A 314 32.03 -0.97 12.61
C ILE A 314 30.96 -1.37 11.61
N GLU A 315 29.74 -1.48 12.10
CA GLU A 315 28.55 -1.50 11.27
C GLU A 315 27.76 -0.22 11.52
N PHE A 316 27.15 0.33 10.47
CA PHE A 316 26.40 1.58 10.56
C PHE A 316 25.21 1.59 9.61
N ARG A 317 24.21 2.40 9.98
CA ARG A 317 23.12 2.85 9.12
C ARG A 317 22.87 4.32 9.39
N ILE A 318 22.98 5.15 8.36
CA ILE A 318 23.05 6.61 8.52
C ILE A 318 22.10 7.32 7.57
N LEU A 319 21.80 8.58 7.91
CA LEU A 319 21.02 9.42 7.04
C LEU A 319 21.71 9.59 5.67
N PRO A 320 20.95 9.59 4.56
CA PRO A 320 21.48 9.74 3.20
C PRO A 320 21.88 11.19 2.87
N HIS A 321 22.59 11.85 3.78
CA HIS A 321 23.08 13.21 3.63
C HIS A 321 24.61 13.24 3.52
N PRO A 322 25.19 14.14 2.70
CA PRO A 322 26.64 14.31 2.60
C PRO A 322 27.27 14.57 3.98
N SER A 323 28.02 13.60 4.50
CA SER A 323 28.58 13.63 5.86
C SER A 323 29.86 12.79 5.95
N ALA A 324 30.70 13.08 6.97
CA ALA A 324 31.86 12.23 7.28
C ALA A 324 31.41 11.04 8.13
N ILE A 325 31.67 9.83 7.66
CA ILE A 325 31.35 8.61 8.40
C ILE A 325 32.48 8.31 9.38
N LEU A 326 33.71 8.27 8.84
CA LEU A 326 34.92 7.99 9.58
C LEU A 326 36.00 9.00 9.18
N MET A 327 36.58 9.68 10.16
CA MET A 327 37.74 10.54 9.97
C MET A 327 38.88 10.10 10.88
N LEU A 328 40.08 10.00 10.31
CA LEU A 328 41.33 9.69 11.00
C LEU A 328 42.04 11.00 11.31
N SER A 329 42.47 11.18 12.55
CA SER A 329 43.23 12.36 12.96
C SER A 329 44.52 12.02 13.69
N ASP A 330 45.45 12.98 13.68
CA ASP A 330 46.65 12.94 14.50
C ASP A 330 46.35 13.35 15.97
N ALA A 331 47.39 13.35 16.81
CA ALA A 331 47.29 13.72 18.22
C ALA A 331 46.97 15.23 18.46
N ARG A 332 47.01 16.05 17.41
CA ARG A 332 46.62 17.47 17.42
C ARG A 332 45.23 17.69 16.81
N ASN A 333 44.51 16.61 16.51
CA ASN A 333 43.21 16.59 15.84
C ASN A 333 43.22 17.18 14.41
N GLU A 334 44.37 17.14 13.72
CA GLU A 334 44.46 17.44 12.29
C GLU A 334 44.00 16.23 11.47
N SER A 335 43.17 16.48 10.43
CA SER A 335 42.64 15.44 9.55
C SER A 335 43.74 14.81 8.71
N LEU A 336 43.90 13.49 8.81
CA LEU A 336 44.78 12.67 7.98
C LEU A 336 44.03 12.11 6.79
N LEU A 337 42.88 11.47 7.06
CA LEU A 337 42.05 10.77 6.07
C LEU A 337 40.58 10.85 6.47
N ARG A 338 39.70 10.94 5.47
CA ARG A 338 38.25 11.02 5.66
C ARG A 338 37.54 10.10 4.68
N ILE A 339 36.58 9.34 5.20
CA ILE A 339 35.62 8.55 4.45
C ILE A 339 34.26 9.22 4.60
N SER A 340 33.62 9.59 3.49
CA SER A 340 32.40 10.39 3.47
C SER A 340 31.43 9.99 2.36
N ILE A 341 30.17 10.39 2.50
CA ILE A 341 29.18 10.36 1.42
C ILE A 341 29.37 11.60 0.54
N ASN A 342 29.57 11.41 -0.77
CA ASN A 342 29.68 12.51 -1.72
C ASN A 342 28.30 13.07 -2.13
N GLN A 343 28.27 14.09 -2.99
CA GLN A 343 27.02 14.73 -3.44
C GLN A 343 26.09 13.79 -4.23
N ASN A 344 26.63 12.71 -4.79
CA ASN A 344 25.89 11.72 -5.57
C ASN A 344 25.42 10.52 -4.71
N GLY A 345 25.68 10.55 -3.40
CA GLY A 345 25.28 9.47 -2.48
C GLY A 345 26.25 8.28 -2.43
N TYR A 346 27.41 8.36 -3.10
CA TYR A 346 28.42 7.30 -3.09
C TYR A 346 29.47 7.52 -2.01
N LEU A 347 30.05 6.41 -1.55
CA LEU A 347 31.17 6.44 -0.62
C LEU A 347 32.44 6.95 -1.33
N ALA A 348 33.14 7.86 -0.66
CA ALA A 348 34.38 8.41 -1.16
C ALA A 348 35.43 8.58 -0.05
N LEU A 349 36.69 8.40 -0.43
CA LEU A 349 37.85 8.55 0.42
C LEU A 349 38.66 9.76 -0.03
N SER A 350 38.96 10.64 0.90
CA SER A 350 39.83 11.81 0.71
C SER A 350 40.92 11.81 1.76
N ALA A 351 42.19 11.89 1.35
CA ALA A 351 43.31 12.06 2.27
C ALA A 351 43.84 13.49 2.16
N ASN A 352 44.06 14.18 3.28
CA ASN A 352 44.44 15.60 3.27
C ASN A 352 45.76 15.84 2.53
N MET A 353 46.67 14.86 2.59
CA MET A 353 47.96 14.88 1.89
C MET A 353 47.85 14.70 0.36
N SER A 354 46.69 14.28 -0.16
CA SER A 354 46.42 14.11 -1.59
C SER A 354 45.17 14.91 -1.96
N ARG A 355 45.29 15.91 -2.86
CA ARG A 355 44.11 16.69 -3.33
C ARG A 355 43.13 15.89 -4.22
N VAL A 356 43.15 14.56 -4.13
CA VAL A 356 42.41 13.63 -4.98
C VAL A 356 41.45 12.84 -4.11
N GLU A 357 40.19 12.79 -4.54
CA GLU A 357 39.12 11.98 -3.95
C GLU A 357 39.01 10.67 -4.73
N GLN A 358 39.02 9.53 -4.04
CA GLN A 358 38.77 8.21 -4.61
C GLN A 358 37.33 7.80 -4.29
N VAL A 359 36.49 7.68 -5.31
CA VAL A 359 35.14 7.11 -5.18
C VAL A 359 35.25 5.59 -5.09
N SER A 360 34.40 4.95 -4.28
CA SER A 360 34.33 3.50 -4.13
C SER A 360 34.16 2.78 -5.48
N HIS A 361 34.89 1.68 -5.69
CA HIS A 361 34.70 0.79 -6.84
C HIS A 361 34.54 -0.67 -6.38
N PRO A 362 33.38 -1.31 -6.58
CA PRO A 362 32.16 -0.78 -7.22
C PRO A 362 31.53 0.38 -6.41
N ALA A 363 30.66 1.15 -7.07
CA ALA A 363 29.97 2.25 -6.41
C ALA A 363 28.97 1.70 -5.38
N ILE A 364 29.20 1.99 -4.10
CA ILE A 364 28.32 1.53 -3.01
C ILE A 364 27.39 2.67 -2.58
N VAL A 365 26.09 2.36 -2.50
CA VAL A 365 25.08 3.23 -1.89
C VAL A 365 24.86 2.76 -0.46
N ILE A 366 25.02 3.67 0.51
CA ILE A 366 24.95 3.37 1.95
C ILE A 366 23.82 4.12 2.67
N GLY A 367 23.01 4.85 1.90
CA GLY A 367 21.86 5.62 2.36
C GLY A 367 20.53 4.90 2.15
N ASP A 368 20.55 3.57 2.02
CA ASP A 368 19.39 2.72 1.72
C ASP A 368 18.61 2.28 2.99
N GLY A 369 19.10 2.66 4.17
CA GLY A 369 18.51 2.29 5.47
C GLY A 369 19.00 0.96 6.04
N SER A 370 19.77 0.18 5.27
CA SER A 370 20.34 -1.10 5.68
C SER A 370 21.54 -0.91 6.62
N TRP A 371 21.88 -1.97 7.35
CA TRP A 371 23.16 -2.04 8.05
C TRP A 371 24.28 -2.34 7.05
N HIS A 372 25.31 -1.51 7.02
CA HIS A 372 26.54 -1.73 6.26
C HIS A 372 27.69 -2.02 7.20
N SER A 373 28.50 -3.01 6.86
CA SER A 373 29.76 -3.28 7.56
C SER A 373 30.89 -2.51 6.90
N MET A 374 31.74 -1.84 7.68
CA MET A 374 32.96 -1.19 7.20
C MET A 374 34.15 -1.64 8.04
N SER A 375 35.21 -2.07 7.37
CA SER A 375 36.47 -2.45 7.97
C SER A 375 37.61 -1.65 7.33
N LEU A 376 38.40 -0.97 8.16
CA LEU A 376 39.61 -0.28 7.76
C LEU A 376 40.82 -1.08 8.23
N MET A 377 41.69 -1.44 7.29
CA MET A 377 42.95 -2.12 7.59
C MET A 377 44.15 -1.34 7.04
N ILE A 378 45.21 -1.26 7.83
CA ILE A 378 46.49 -0.66 7.44
C ILE A 378 47.60 -1.64 7.77
N TRP A 379 48.39 -2.03 6.76
CA TRP A 379 49.58 -2.85 6.95
C TRP A 379 50.74 -2.33 6.11
N GLY A 380 51.88 -2.04 6.74
CA GLY A 380 53.08 -1.57 6.05
C GLY A 380 52.84 -0.29 5.25
N ALA A 381 52.72 -0.42 3.93
CA ALA A 381 52.49 0.69 2.99
C ALA A 381 51.15 0.56 2.25
N ARG A 382 50.20 -0.23 2.76
CA ARG A 382 48.89 -0.45 2.14
C ARG A 382 47.78 -0.16 3.14
N LEU A 383 46.75 0.52 2.67
CA LEU A 383 45.50 0.77 3.37
C LEU A 383 44.37 0.35 2.45
N HIS A 384 43.42 -0.42 2.97
CA HIS A 384 42.18 -0.68 2.25
C HIS A 384 40.98 -0.43 3.15
N VAL A 385 39.85 -0.20 2.50
CA VAL A 385 38.53 -0.12 3.14
C VAL A 385 37.65 -1.18 2.49
N ASP A 386 37.19 -2.10 3.32
CA ASP A 386 36.20 -3.08 2.94
C ASP A 386 34.83 -2.61 3.39
N VAL A 387 33.84 -2.74 2.51
CA VAL A 387 32.42 -2.48 2.80
C VAL A 387 31.60 -3.67 2.35
N ASP A 388 30.79 -4.23 3.24
CA ASP A 388 29.94 -5.41 2.99
C ASP A 388 30.69 -6.61 2.41
N GLY A 389 31.92 -6.83 2.90
CA GLY A 389 32.80 -7.91 2.46
C GLY A 389 33.55 -7.65 1.15
N LEU A 390 33.37 -6.49 0.52
CA LEU A 390 34.06 -6.09 -0.71
C LEU A 390 35.11 -5.02 -0.42
N THR A 391 36.33 -5.19 -0.92
CA THR A 391 37.34 -4.12 -0.91
C THR A 391 36.97 -3.05 -1.93
N VAL A 392 36.59 -1.86 -1.47
CA VAL A 392 36.02 -0.80 -2.34
C VAL A 392 36.96 0.39 -2.55
N MET A 393 37.91 0.61 -1.65
CA MET A 393 38.88 1.71 -1.70
C MET A 393 40.24 1.26 -1.18
N TRP A 394 41.32 1.78 -1.76
CA TRP A 394 42.68 1.43 -1.35
C TRP A 394 43.68 2.55 -1.64
N LEU A 395 44.64 2.71 -0.73
CA LEU A 395 45.80 3.59 -0.86
C LEU A 395 47.08 2.80 -0.67
N GLU A 396 48.15 3.19 -1.36
CA GLU A 396 49.47 2.58 -1.20
C GLU A 396 50.59 3.64 -1.14
N GLY A 397 51.75 3.22 -0.59
CA GLY A 397 52.99 3.98 -0.63
C GLY A 397 53.30 4.79 0.64
N ASN A 398 54.09 5.85 0.48
CA ASN A 398 54.60 6.65 1.60
C ASN A 398 53.49 7.40 2.36
N ILE A 399 52.40 7.76 1.68
CA ILE A 399 51.25 8.43 2.31
C ILE A 399 50.65 7.55 3.42
N VAL A 400 50.48 6.26 3.16
CA VAL A 400 49.95 5.30 4.14
C VAL A 400 50.90 5.14 5.32
N ARG A 401 52.21 5.11 5.07
CA ARG A 401 53.21 5.04 6.15
C ARG A 401 53.17 6.26 7.07
N SER A 402 52.91 7.45 6.50
CA SER A 402 52.72 8.68 7.27
C SER A 402 51.47 8.60 8.13
N ILE A 403 50.33 8.23 7.53
CA ILE A 403 49.05 8.06 8.22
C ILE A 403 49.20 7.06 9.37
N ALA A 404 49.79 5.89 9.13
CA ALA A 404 49.98 4.85 10.13
C ALA A 404 50.85 5.30 11.33
N LYS A 405 51.78 6.24 11.10
CA LYS A 405 52.66 6.77 12.15
C LYS A 405 52.00 7.89 12.97
N GLU A 406 51.16 8.69 12.33
CA GLU A 406 50.55 9.89 12.93
C GLU A 406 49.16 9.63 13.53
N LEU A 407 48.47 8.56 13.10
CA LEU A 407 47.12 8.22 13.54
C LEU A 407 47.03 8.08 15.07
N ALA A 408 46.17 8.89 15.67
CA ALA A 408 45.90 8.86 17.11
C ALA A 408 44.43 8.57 17.42
N HIS A 409 43.49 9.07 16.60
CA HIS A 409 42.05 8.96 16.88
C HIS A 409 41.23 8.63 15.63
N PHE A 410 40.13 7.93 15.84
CA PHE A 410 39.04 7.74 14.89
C PHE A 410 37.83 8.59 15.31
N HIS A 411 37.27 9.33 14.37
CA HIS A 411 36.10 10.19 14.59
C HIS A 411 34.91 9.67 13.80
N LEU A 412 33.80 9.42 14.49
CA LEU A 412 32.49 9.09 13.90
C LEU A 412 31.56 10.30 14.03
N SER A 413 30.95 10.75 12.93
CA SER A 413 30.13 11.98 12.93
C SER A 413 28.89 11.96 12.04
N ALA A 414 28.66 10.89 11.27
CA ALA A 414 27.46 10.80 10.46
C ALA A 414 26.26 10.51 11.37
N VAL A 415 25.14 11.17 11.08
CA VAL A 415 23.92 11.03 11.89
C VAL A 415 23.28 9.69 11.57
N GLY A 416 23.08 8.86 12.60
CA GLY A 416 22.55 7.51 12.45
C GLY A 416 22.99 6.57 13.56
N CYS A 417 22.83 5.27 13.32
CA CYS A 417 23.18 4.22 14.26
C CYS A 417 24.48 3.54 13.90
N TYR A 418 25.20 3.12 14.93
CA TYR A 418 26.46 2.40 14.88
C TYR A 418 26.40 1.19 15.79
N ARG A 419 27.00 0.08 15.36
CA ARG A 419 27.22 -1.09 16.20
C ARG A 419 28.59 -1.71 15.98
N SER A 420 29.15 -2.32 17.00
CA SER A 420 30.41 -3.07 16.88
C SER A 420 30.56 -4.15 17.95
N ALA A 421 31.18 -5.26 17.56
CA ALA A 421 31.64 -6.30 18.48
C ALA A 421 33.10 -6.06 18.95
N THR A 422 33.88 -5.26 18.21
CA THR A 422 35.31 -5.04 18.47
C THR A 422 35.59 -3.69 19.13
N VAL A 423 34.80 -2.66 18.81
CA VAL A 423 34.95 -1.31 19.34
C VAL A 423 34.11 -1.12 20.60
N ALA A 424 34.75 -0.70 21.69
CA ALA A 424 34.07 -0.41 22.96
C ALA A 424 33.57 1.04 23.01
N PHE A 425 32.35 1.30 22.54
CA PHE A 425 31.77 2.64 22.50
C PHE A 425 31.63 3.31 23.88
N ARG A 426 31.42 2.53 24.94
CA ARG A 426 31.36 3.07 26.32
C ARG A 426 32.66 3.73 26.78
N SER A 427 33.78 3.39 26.16
CA SER A 427 35.11 3.92 26.49
C SER A 427 35.54 5.06 25.56
N ALA A 428 34.69 5.46 24.60
CA ALA A 428 34.98 6.53 23.67
C ALA A 428 34.67 7.92 24.26
N ASN A 429 35.31 8.95 23.74
CA ASN A 429 35.01 10.34 24.09
C ASN A 429 33.79 10.80 23.29
N ILE A 430 32.73 11.20 23.98
CA ILE A 430 31.44 11.56 23.38
C ILE A 430 31.25 13.08 23.42
N PHE A 431 30.82 13.66 22.30
CA PHE A 431 30.54 15.08 22.18
C PHE A 431 29.18 15.31 21.52
N GLY A 432 28.43 16.30 22.02
CA GLY A 432 27.12 16.67 21.46
C GLY A 432 26.03 15.63 21.72
N ASN A 433 25.13 15.45 20.75
CA ASN A 433 23.96 14.57 20.88
C ASN A 433 24.31 13.13 20.47
N VAL A 434 24.62 12.28 21.44
CA VAL A 434 24.91 10.85 21.25
C VAL A 434 24.23 10.04 22.33
N THR A 435 23.56 8.95 21.95
CA THR A 435 22.94 8.00 22.88
C THR A 435 23.59 6.64 22.75
N LEU A 436 23.97 6.05 23.89
CA LEU A 436 24.58 4.72 23.93
C LEU A 436 23.51 3.63 24.12
N ASP A 437 23.83 2.42 23.68
CA ASP A 437 23.04 1.20 23.84
C ASP A 437 21.68 1.17 23.12
N THR A 438 21.43 2.13 22.22
CA THR A 438 20.17 2.25 21.48
C THR A 438 20.41 2.70 20.04
N CYS A 439 19.57 2.21 19.12
CA CYS A 439 19.44 2.74 17.77
C CYS A 439 18.10 3.48 17.62
N LEU A 440 18.13 4.81 17.43
CA LEU A 440 16.93 5.64 17.25
C LEU A 440 16.61 5.94 15.77
N TYR A 441 17.43 5.45 14.84
CA TYR A 441 17.16 5.62 13.41
C TYR A 441 16.03 4.66 13.03
N GLU A 442 14.95 5.17 12.44
CA GLU A 442 13.83 4.40 11.89
C GLU A 442 13.67 4.73 10.42
N TYR A 443 13.86 3.76 9.53
CA TYR A 443 13.74 4.00 8.09
C TYR A 443 12.27 3.97 7.67
N ARG A 444 11.71 5.14 7.35
CA ARG A 444 10.27 5.29 7.01
C ARG A 444 9.97 5.31 5.51
N CYS A 445 10.99 5.20 4.65
CA CYS A 445 10.82 5.23 3.20
C CYS A 445 10.68 3.85 2.53
N ALA A 446 10.63 2.75 3.31
CA ALA A 446 10.35 1.41 2.79
C ALA A 446 9.27 0.69 3.64
N PRO A 447 8.09 0.39 3.07
CA PRO A 447 7.65 0.78 1.73
C PRO A 447 7.52 2.30 1.59
N ASN A 448 7.54 2.82 0.37
CA ASN A 448 7.47 4.26 0.13
C ASN A 448 6.11 4.82 0.63
N PRO A 449 6.10 5.72 1.65
CA PRO A 449 4.86 6.29 2.20
C PRO A 449 4.27 7.39 1.32
N CYS A 450 5.00 7.84 0.29
CA CYS A 450 4.55 8.88 -0.60
C CYS A 450 3.68 8.30 -1.71
N GLU A 451 2.39 8.62 -1.67
CA GLU A 451 1.38 8.20 -2.64
C GLU A 451 1.56 8.92 -3.98
N ASN A 452 0.82 8.47 -4.99
CA ASN A 452 0.76 9.10 -6.31
C ASN A 452 2.14 9.28 -6.97
N ASP A 453 3.00 8.25 -6.81
CA ASP A 453 4.40 8.21 -7.25
C ASP A 453 5.28 9.34 -6.68
N GLY A 454 4.98 9.80 -5.46
CA GLY A 454 5.82 10.73 -4.72
C GLY A 454 7.17 10.11 -4.36
N ILE A 455 8.21 10.95 -4.23
CA ILE A 455 9.54 10.49 -3.82
C ILE A 455 9.72 10.74 -2.33
N CYS A 456 9.99 9.68 -1.55
CA CYS A 456 10.30 9.78 -0.13
C CYS A 456 11.77 10.15 0.10
N ARG A 457 12.00 11.08 1.01
CA ARG A 457 13.33 11.47 1.49
C ARG A 457 13.37 11.47 3.01
N HIS A 458 14.27 10.68 3.60
CA HIS A 458 14.49 10.67 5.04
C HIS A 458 15.21 11.96 5.47
N VAL A 459 14.67 12.70 6.45
CA VAL A 459 15.17 14.02 6.86
C VAL A 459 15.80 14.02 8.25
N THR A 460 15.25 13.26 9.19
CA THR A 460 15.79 13.10 10.55
C THR A 460 15.93 11.63 10.89
N LEU A 461 16.32 11.28 12.12
CA LEU A 461 16.41 9.88 12.54
C LEU A 461 15.06 9.14 12.40
N THR A 462 13.94 9.83 12.58
CA THR A 462 12.60 9.22 12.63
C THR A 462 11.59 9.79 11.62
N ASP A 463 11.93 10.89 10.93
CA ASP A 463 11.00 11.62 10.08
C ASP A 463 11.43 11.66 8.60
N PHE A 464 10.44 11.76 7.72
CA PHE A 464 10.58 11.76 6.27
C PHE A 464 9.83 12.95 5.63
N GLN A 465 10.14 13.21 4.36
CA GLN A 465 9.45 14.20 3.56
C GLN A 465 9.12 13.62 2.19
N CYS A 466 7.89 13.86 1.72
CA CYS A 466 7.50 13.54 0.36
C CYS A 466 7.71 14.70 -0.61
N LEU A 467 8.30 14.40 -1.76
CA LEU A 467 8.36 15.28 -2.92
C LEU A 467 7.23 14.89 -3.88
N CYS A 468 6.13 15.64 -3.82
CA CYS A 468 4.93 15.33 -4.59
C CYS A 468 5.07 15.67 -6.08
N LYS A 469 4.47 14.83 -6.93
CA LYS A 469 4.30 15.14 -8.36
C LYS A 469 3.40 16.36 -8.55
N LYS A 470 3.50 16.97 -9.73
CA LYS A 470 2.61 18.05 -10.15
C LYS A 470 1.15 17.58 -10.07
N ASN A 471 0.30 18.39 -9.44
CA ASN A 471 -1.12 18.15 -9.13
C ASN A 471 -1.43 17.39 -7.83
N PHE A 472 -0.44 16.94 -7.06
CA PHE A 472 -0.69 16.31 -5.75
C PHE A 472 -0.14 17.16 -4.60
N GLU A 473 -0.74 17.05 -3.42
CA GLU A 473 -0.40 17.78 -2.20
C GLU A 473 -0.70 16.98 -0.93
N GLY A 474 -0.43 17.59 0.23
CA GLY A 474 -0.45 16.90 1.52
C GLY A 474 0.92 16.32 1.90
N ARG A 475 1.04 15.83 3.14
CA ARG A 475 2.31 15.31 3.69
C ARG A 475 2.78 14.05 2.94
N THR A 476 1.84 13.20 2.55
CA THR A 476 2.07 11.93 1.84
C THR A 476 1.74 12.01 0.35
N CYS A 477 1.44 13.19 -0.19
CA CYS A 477 1.00 13.37 -1.58
C CYS A 477 -0.34 12.67 -1.92
N HIS A 478 -1.17 12.46 -0.90
CA HIS A 478 -2.48 11.81 -1.02
C HIS A 478 -3.48 12.70 -1.78
N SER A 479 -3.64 13.96 -1.37
CA SER A 479 -4.64 14.87 -1.94
C SER A 479 -4.33 15.26 -3.39
N SER A 480 -5.33 15.12 -4.27
CA SER A 480 -5.29 15.66 -5.63
C SER A 480 -5.75 17.12 -5.71
N ARG A 481 -5.11 17.90 -6.59
CA ARG A 481 -5.50 19.26 -6.98
C ARG A 481 -6.36 19.29 -8.25
N LEU A 482 -6.63 18.12 -8.84
CA LEU A 482 -7.46 18.00 -10.03
C LEU A 482 -8.94 18.02 -9.66
N PHE A 483 -9.77 18.41 -10.62
CA PHE A 483 -11.22 18.38 -10.46
C PHE A 483 -11.73 16.94 -10.51
N ARG A 484 -12.76 16.63 -9.73
CA ARG A 484 -13.39 15.31 -9.69
C ARG A 484 -14.46 15.11 -10.76
N SER A 485 -14.93 16.21 -11.35
CA SER A 485 -15.98 16.20 -12.38
C SER A 485 -15.91 17.42 -13.30
N CYS A 486 -16.57 17.35 -14.46
CA CYS A 486 -16.73 18.50 -15.35
C CYS A 486 -17.63 19.57 -14.72
N GLU A 487 -18.61 19.16 -13.92
CA GLU A 487 -19.50 20.02 -13.15
C GLU A 487 -18.72 20.91 -12.18
N GLU A 488 -17.77 20.30 -11.45
CA GLU A 488 -16.85 21.03 -10.58
C GLU A 488 -15.95 21.98 -11.39
N TRP A 489 -15.47 21.54 -12.55
CA TRP A 489 -14.70 22.41 -13.43
C TRP A 489 -15.52 23.63 -13.86
N PHE A 490 -16.80 23.50 -14.20
CA PHE A 490 -17.61 24.62 -14.68
C PHE A 490 -18.12 25.58 -13.58
N LEU A 491 -17.76 25.38 -12.30
CA LEU A 491 -18.12 26.30 -11.22
C LEU A 491 -17.61 27.74 -11.47
N GLU A 492 -16.49 27.90 -12.17
CA GLU A 492 -16.01 29.21 -12.58
C GLU A 492 -16.68 29.68 -13.89
N ALA A 493 -17.37 30.82 -13.82
CA ALA A 493 -18.21 31.34 -14.91
C ALA A 493 -17.45 31.64 -16.23
N ASN A 494 -16.16 31.97 -16.17
CA ASN A 494 -15.35 32.42 -17.32
C ASN A 494 -14.64 31.28 -18.09
N ARG A 495 -15.01 30.03 -17.85
CA ARG A 495 -14.38 28.89 -18.51
C ARG A 495 -14.96 28.66 -19.92
N PRO A 496 -14.13 28.20 -20.89
CA PRO A 496 -14.59 27.94 -22.24
C PRO A 496 -15.65 26.83 -22.24
N SER A 497 -16.63 26.92 -23.17
CA SER A 497 -17.74 25.96 -23.24
C SER A 497 -17.30 24.54 -23.56
N VAL A 498 -16.13 24.34 -24.19
CA VAL A 498 -15.56 23.02 -24.48
C VAL A 498 -14.07 23.01 -24.15
N LYS A 499 -13.61 22.02 -23.38
CA LYS A 499 -12.19 21.84 -23.06
C LYS A 499 -11.84 20.41 -22.67
N ASN A 500 -10.67 19.94 -23.12
CA ASN A 500 -10.06 18.72 -22.59
C ASN A 500 -9.30 19.04 -21.29
N ILE A 501 -9.63 18.34 -20.21
CA ILE A 501 -9.03 18.51 -18.89
C ILE A 501 -8.66 17.15 -18.28
N SER A 502 -7.77 17.17 -17.29
CA SER A 502 -7.48 15.98 -16.47
C SER A 502 -8.45 15.95 -15.29
N LEU A 503 -9.16 14.84 -15.15
CA LEU A 503 -10.06 14.56 -14.04
C LEU A 503 -9.45 13.49 -13.14
N ASP A 504 -9.75 13.59 -11.85
CA ASP A 504 -9.37 12.64 -10.82
C ASP A 504 -10.60 12.32 -9.96
N ILE A 505 -11.28 11.23 -10.29
CA ILE A 505 -12.64 10.94 -9.78
C ILE A 505 -12.67 10.45 -8.33
N ASP A 506 -11.55 9.95 -7.81
CA ASP A 506 -11.41 9.53 -6.41
C ASP A 506 -10.53 10.50 -5.60
N GLY A 507 -9.80 11.39 -6.26
CA GLY A 507 -9.14 12.55 -5.64
C GLY A 507 -7.76 12.22 -5.08
N GLY A 508 -7.02 11.34 -5.76
CA GLY A 508 -5.66 10.92 -5.39
C GLY A 508 -5.59 9.58 -4.66
N HIS A 509 -6.69 8.82 -4.69
CA HIS A 509 -6.70 7.42 -4.26
C HIS A 509 -6.21 6.53 -5.41
N SER A 510 -6.61 5.26 -5.41
CA SER A 510 -6.05 4.26 -6.32
C SER A 510 -6.25 4.49 -7.82
N LEU A 511 -7.26 5.27 -8.22
CA LEU A 511 -7.60 5.47 -9.61
C LEU A 511 -6.77 6.62 -10.18
N ARG A 512 -5.99 6.32 -11.22
CA ARG A 512 -5.14 7.33 -11.87
C ARG A 512 -5.97 8.44 -12.55
N PRO A 513 -5.49 9.68 -12.56
CA PRO A 513 -6.16 10.72 -13.34
C PRO A 513 -6.25 10.38 -14.83
N PHE A 514 -7.34 10.78 -15.47
CA PHE A 514 -7.57 10.55 -16.91
C PHE A 514 -8.04 11.84 -17.60
N ILE A 515 -7.89 11.88 -18.93
CA ILE A 515 -8.31 13.04 -19.73
C ILE A 515 -9.74 12.84 -20.20
N ALA A 516 -10.60 13.82 -19.95
CA ALA A 516 -11.95 13.90 -20.48
C ALA A 516 -12.17 15.25 -21.18
N GLN A 517 -13.09 15.27 -22.14
CA GLN A 517 -13.61 16.51 -22.70
C GLN A 517 -14.86 16.93 -21.94
N CYS A 518 -14.84 18.13 -21.38
CA CYS A 518 -15.99 18.76 -20.75
C CYS A 518 -16.64 19.71 -21.73
N GLU A 519 -17.95 19.60 -21.89
CA GLU A 519 -18.76 20.49 -22.72
C GLU A 519 -19.96 21.02 -21.93
N ARG A 520 -20.13 22.35 -21.88
CA ARG A 520 -21.30 23.04 -21.33
C ARG A 520 -22.14 23.58 -22.48
N SER A 521 -23.35 23.04 -22.61
CA SER A 521 -24.38 23.52 -23.52
C SER A 521 -25.60 24.04 -22.74
N LYS A 522 -26.49 24.77 -23.41
CA LYS A 522 -27.76 25.23 -22.84
C LYS A 522 -28.91 24.62 -23.60
N GLN A 523 -29.83 24.00 -22.87
CA GLN A 523 -31.10 23.51 -23.40
C GLN A 523 -32.22 24.04 -22.52
N ASP A 524 -33.17 24.77 -23.11
CA ASP A 524 -34.31 25.39 -22.40
C ASP A 524 -33.90 26.20 -21.14
N ASP A 525 -32.83 27.00 -21.27
CA ASP A 525 -32.20 27.79 -20.18
C ASP A 525 -31.60 26.98 -19.01
N VAL A 526 -31.50 25.65 -19.14
CA VAL A 526 -30.79 24.77 -18.21
C VAL A 526 -29.40 24.45 -18.79
N ASP A 527 -28.37 24.57 -17.95
CA ASP A 527 -27.01 24.16 -18.32
C ASP A 527 -26.94 22.62 -18.34
N ILE A 528 -26.54 22.05 -19.49
CA ILE A 528 -26.25 20.63 -19.65
C ILE A 528 -24.75 20.46 -19.77
N ILE A 529 -24.20 19.63 -18.89
CA ILE A 529 -22.78 19.32 -18.84
C ILE A 529 -22.59 17.89 -19.36
N ALA A 530 -21.82 17.77 -20.44
CA ALA A 530 -21.43 16.51 -21.04
C ALA A 530 -19.96 16.22 -20.72
N THR A 531 -19.70 14.98 -20.29
CA THR A 531 -18.35 14.46 -20.07
C THR A 531 -18.05 13.36 -21.09
N THR A 532 -17.07 13.59 -21.95
CA THR A 532 -16.77 12.73 -23.10
C THR A 532 -15.40 12.08 -22.97
N VAL A 533 -15.35 10.76 -23.15
CA VAL A 533 -14.11 9.95 -23.15
C VAL A 533 -13.95 9.24 -24.49
N TYR A 534 -12.78 9.41 -25.11
CA TYR A 534 -12.49 8.93 -26.46
C TYR A 534 -11.73 7.60 -26.43
N HIS A 535 -12.01 6.73 -27.42
CA HIS A 535 -11.23 5.52 -27.68
C HIS A 535 -10.30 5.67 -28.90
N ASN A 536 -9.37 4.74 -29.04
CA ASN A 536 -8.36 4.70 -30.11
C ASN A 536 -8.84 4.19 -31.49
N LEU A 537 -10.13 4.24 -31.80
CA LEU A 537 -10.63 3.85 -33.13
C LEU A 537 -10.61 5.08 -34.03
N ASP A 538 -10.20 4.90 -35.28
CA ASP A 538 -10.19 5.98 -36.25
C ASP A 538 -11.62 6.51 -36.48
N PRO A 539 -11.84 7.84 -36.49
CA PRO A 539 -13.16 8.43 -36.77
C PRO A 539 -13.75 8.02 -38.12
N SER A 540 -12.93 7.64 -39.10
CA SER A 540 -13.39 7.14 -40.41
C SER A 540 -14.00 5.73 -40.36
N GLY A 541 -13.85 5.02 -39.24
CA GLY A 541 -14.36 3.67 -39.01
C GLY A 541 -13.37 2.56 -39.39
N LEU A 542 -13.79 1.32 -39.19
CA LEU A 542 -13.07 0.11 -39.55
C LEU A 542 -13.66 -0.48 -40.83
N PHE A 543 -12.86 -0.47 -41.89
CA PHE A 543 -13.23 -1.03 -43.19
C PHE A 543 -12.85 -2.51 -43.29
N VAL A 544 -13.80 -3.38 -43.63
CA VAL A 544 -13.60 -4.83 -43.80
C VAL A 544 -14.01 -5.23 -45.22
N THR A 545 -13.14 -5.94 -45.92
CA THR A 545 -13.35 -6.46 -47.27
C THR A 545 -12.85 -7.90 -47.39
N GLY A 546 -13.28 -8.59 -48.45
CA GLY A 546 -12.93 -9.98 -48.70
C GLY A 546 -13.80 -10.96 -47.89
N PRO A 547 -13.68 -12.26 -48.14
CA PRO A 547 -14.51 -13.27 -47.46
C PRO A 547 -14.11 -13.42 -45.99
N THR A 548 -15.07 -13.27 -45.07
CA THR A 548 -14.86 -13.44 -43.63
C THR A 548 -15.99 -14.21 -42.97
N GLU A 549 -15.66 -15.05 -41.99
CA GLU A 549 -16.65 -15.72 -41.14
C GLU A 549 -17.20 -14.75 -40.08
N PRO A 550 -18.43 -14.95 -39.58
CA PRO A 550 -19.00 -14.15 -38.50
C PRO A 550 -18.05 -13.96 -37.30
N GLY A 551 -17.84 -12.70 -36.89
CA GLY A 551 -16.99 -12.32 -35.77
C GLY A 551 -15.50 -12.69 -35.88
N SER A 552 -15.01 -13.05 -37.07
CA SER A 552 -13.60 -13.42 -37.26
C SER A 552 -12.65 -12.23 -37.14
N ILE A 553 -13.12 -11.02 -37.46
CA ILE A 553 -12.38 -9.78 -37.27
C ILE A 553 -12.62 -9.27 -35.86
N ARG A 554 -11.55 -9.12 -35.07
CA ARG A 554 -11.63 -8.67 -33.68
C ARG A 554 -10.86 -7.37 -33.50
N LYS A 555 -11.53 -6.33 -33.00
CA LYS A 555 -10.92 -5.04 -32.71
C LYS A 555 -11.24 -4.61 -31.29
N ALA A 556 -10.21 -4.48 -30.45
CA ALA A 556 -10.32 -3.91 -29.12
C ALA A 556 -10.29 -2.36 -29.19
N LEU A 557 -11.16 -1.72 -28.40
CA LEU A 557 -11.24 -0.28 -28.23
C LEU A 557 -10.64 0.09 -26.87
N ARG A 558 -9.66 0.99 -26.87
CA ARG A 558 -8.95 1.45 -25.66
C ARG A 558 -9.29 2.91 -25.39
N TYR A 559 -9.87 3.18 -24.22
CA TYR A 559 -10.27 4.52 -23.78
C TYR A 559 -9.18 5.25 -22.97
N GLY A 560 -8.08 4.58 -22.64
CA GLY A 560 -7.05 5.14 -21.76
C GLY A 560 -7.44 5.14 -20.27
N LEU A 561 -8.47 4.36 -19.91
CA LEU A 561 -8.92 4.10 -18.53
C LEU A 561 -8.79 2.60 -18.23
N GLU A 562 -8.51 2.27 -16.97
CA GLU A 562 -8.58 0.91 -16.44
C GLU A 562 -10.04 0.46 -16.23
N PHE A 563 -10.29 -0.84 -16.09
CA PHE A 563 -11.66 -1.38 -15.98
C PHE A 563 -12.43 -0.80 -14.79
N ASP A 564 -11.83 -0.80 -13.60
CA ASP A 564 -12.43 -0.24 -12.39
C ASP A 564 -12.75 1.26 -12.53
N GLN A 565 -11.93 1.99 -13.30
CA GLN A 565 -12.17 3.40 -13.61
C GLN A 565 -13.38 3.60 -14.52
N ILE A 566 -13.53 2.75 -15.55
CA ILE A 566 -14.66 2.80 -16.47
C ILE A 566 -15.97 2.50 -15.74
N ASP A 567 -15.98 1.48 -14.87
CA ASP A 567 -17.16 1.12 -14.07
C ASP A 567 -17.57 2.30 -13.19
N ARG A 568 -16.61 2.82 -12.42
CA ARG A 568 -16.86 3.94 -11.52
C ARG A 568 -17.27 5.22 -12.26
N PHE A 569 -16.69 5.47 -13.43
CA PHE A 569 -17.06 6.60 -14.26
C PHE A 569 -18.53 6.50 -14.68
N ILE A 570 -18.95 5.39 -15.30
CA ILE A 570 -20.32 5.24 -15.82
C ILE A 570 -21.36 5.24 -14.71
N ASP A 571 -21.11 4.50 -13.63
CA ASP A 571 -22.06 4.39 -12.49
C ASP A 571 -22.25 5.73 -11.76
N GLY A 572 -21.35 6.69 -12.01
CA GLY A 572 -21.38 8.03 -11.43
C GLY A 572 -22.34 9.02 -12.10
N PHE A 573 -22.86 8.71 -13.29
CA PHE A 573 -23.74 9.59 -14.06
C PHE A 573 -25.17 9.07 -14.09
N GLU A 574 -26.14 9.96 -14.34
CA GLU A 574 -27.54 9.56 -14.53
C GLU A 574 -27.76 8.85 -15.86
N SER A 575 -27.05 9.28 -16.91
CA SER A 575 -27.15 8.69 -18.24
C SER A 575 -25.82 8.73 -18.96
N CYS A 576 -25.58 7.70 -19.78
CA CYS A 576 -24.48 7.65 -20.72
C CYS A 576 -24.97 7.06 -22.04
N GLU A 577 -24.40 7.52 -23.13
CA GLU A 577 -24.69 7.03 -24.47
C GLU A 577 -23.44 6.93 -25.33
N GLN A 578 -23.54 6.13 -26.38
CA GLN A 578 -22.48 5.99 -27.36
C GLN A 578 -23.05 5.83 -28.76
N TYR A 579 -22.56 6.63 -29.69
CA TYR A 579 -22.96 6.52 -31.09
C TYR A 579 -22.36 5.27 -31.74
N MET A 580 -23.14 4.57 -32.55
CA MET A 580 -22.75 3.37 -33.27
C MET A 580 -23.23 3.45 -34.71
N ARG A 581 -22.40 3.04 -35.68
CA ARG A 581 -22.75 3.02 -37.10
C ARG A 581 -22.20 1.77 -37.77
N TYR A 582 -23.06 1.05 -38.47
CA TYR A 582 -22.75 -0.12 -39.28
C TYR A 582 -23.20 0.13 -40.71
N GLN A 583 -22.25 0.24 -41.63
CA GLN A 583 -22.53 0.36 -43.06
C GLN A 583 -22.16 -0.94 -43.76
N CYS A 584 -23.11 -1.52 -44.49
CA CYS A 584 -22.92 -2.72 -45.29
C CYS A 584 -23.03 -2.41 -46.79
N ARG A 585 -22.28 -3.14 -47.60
CA ARG A 585 -22.40 -3.14 -49.06
C ARG A 585 -22.25 -4.53 -49.63
N GLY A 586 -22.84 -4.77 -50.80
CA GLY A 586 -22.66 -6.00 -51.58
C GLY A 586 -23.22 -7.25 -50.92
N GLY A 587 -24.33 -7.11 -50.18
CA GLY A 587 -25.07 -8.23 -49.58
C GLY A 587 -24.62 -8.69 -48.19
N ALA A 588 -23.71 -7.97 -47.54
CA ALA A 588 -23.34 -8.26 -46.15
C ALA A 588 -24.51 -7.97 -45.20
N LYS A 589 -24.75 -8.88 -44.26
CA LYS A 589 -25.84 -8.83 -43.27
C LYS A 589 -25.30 -8.53 -41.88
N LEU A 590 -26.14 -8.06 -40.96
CA LEU A 590 -25.76 -7.75 -39.58
C LEU A 590 -26.26 -8.82 -38.60
N MET A 591 -27.58 -9.03 -38.48
CA MET A 591 -28.15 -9.93 -37.48
C MET A 591 -28.59 -11.30 -38.04
N THR A 592 -28.66 -11.44 -39.38
CA THR A 592 -29.28 -12.62 -40.04
C THR A 592 -28.38 -13.35 -41.04
N TYR A 593 -27.13 -13.61 -40.67
CA TYR A 593 -26.16 -14.37 -41.48
C TYR A 593 -26.49 -15.87 -41.56
N GLY A 594 -26.30 -16.45 -42.76
CA GLY A 594 -26.49 -17.88 -43.04
C GLY A 594 -27.94 -18.36 -42.94
N TYR A 595 -28.14 -19.68 -43.16
CA TYR A 595 -29.47 -20.30 -43.08
C TYR A 595 -30.03 -20.26 -41.65
N GLU A 596 -29.16 -20.36 -40.65
CA GLU A 596 -29.53 -20.35 -39.23
C GLU A 596 -29.81 -18.96 -38.66
N ARG A 597 -29.68 -17.89 -39.48
CA ARG A 597 -29.95 -16.49 -39.09
C ARG A 597 -29.19 -16.08 -37.81
N ARG A 598 -27.89 -16.36 -37.79
CA ARG A 598 -26.98 -15.98 -36.70
C ARG A 598 -26.46 -14.55 -36.92
N PRO A 599 -26.07 -13.81 -35.87
CA PRO A 599 -25.43 -12.51 -36.05
C PRO A 599 -24.09 -12.66 -36.79
N SER A 600 -23.84 -11.81 -37.78
CA SER A 600 -22.54 -11.73 -38.47
C SER A 600 -21.52 -10.97 -37.64
N SER A 601 -21.99 -9.93 -36.94
CA SER A 601 -21.19 -8.95 -36.25
C SER A 601 -21.88 -8.55 -34.94
N TRP A 602 -21.11 -8.32 -33.89
CA TRP A 602 -21.58 -7.90 -32.56
C TRP A 602 -20.46 -7.18 -31.80
N TYR A 603 -20.74 -6.70 -30.59
CA TYR A 603 -19.74 -6.04 -29.76
C TYR A 603 -19.64 -6.65 -28.37
N GLY A 604 -18.50 -6.43 -27.71
CA GLY A 604 -18.24 -6.76 -26.32
C GLY A 604 -18.27 -5.52 -25.44
N THR A 605 -18.78 -5.68 -24.22
CA THR A 605 -18.98 -4.63 -23.22
C THR A 605 -17.89 -4.68 -22.13
N ARG A 606 -17.86 -3.71 -21.20
CA ARG A 606 -16.93 -3.71 -20.06
C ARG A 606 -17.03 -4.94 -19.16
N ASN A 607 -18.23 -5.51 -19.05
CA ASN A 607 -18.50 -6.70 -18.23
C ASN A 607 -18.23 -8.03 -18.98
N GLY A 608 -17.58 -7.99 -20.14
CA GLY A 608 -17.34 -9.17 -20.98
C GLY A 608 -18.60 -9.73 -21.66
N GLN A 609 -19.77 -9.10 -21.50
CA GLN A 609 -21.01 -9.52 -22.14
C GLN A 609 -21.03 -9.09 -23.61
N HIS A 610 -21.76 -9.84 -24.43
CA HIS A 610 -21.95 -9.52 -25.85
C HIS A 610 -23.22 -8.70 -26.07
N GLY A 611 -23.06 -7.51 -26.65
CA GLY A 611 -24.16 -6.71 -27.16
C GLY A 611 -24.66 -7.27 -28.49
N LEU A 612 -25.87 -7.80 -28.49
CA LEU A 612 -26.55 -8.35 -29.67
C LEU A 612 -27.68 -7.44 -30.16
N GLN A 613 -27.62 -6.15 -29.89
CA GLN A 613 -28.55 -5.13 -30.38
C GLN A 613 -27.73 -4.03 -31.06
N TRP A 614 -28.30 -3.24 -31.97
CA TRP A 614 -27.62 -2.05 -32.50
C TRP A 614 -28.38 -0.76 -32.22
N ALA A 615 -27.66 0.26 -31.73
CA ALA A 615 -28.17 1.55 -31.27
C ALA A 615 -29.12 1.45 -30.06
N ASP A 616 -30.34 1.99 -30.15
CA ASP A 616 -31.34 2.06 -29.07
C ASP A 616 -32.25 0.83 -29.01
N ALA A 617 -31.92 -0.23 -29.75
CA ALA A 617 -32.69 -1.45 -29.75
C ALA A 617 -32.59 -2.17 -28.39
N PRO A 618 -33.67 -2.84 -27.94
CA PRO A 618 -33.67 -3.50 -26.63
C PRO A 618 -32.49 -4.47 -26.47
N PRO A 619 -31.85 -4.52 -25.28
CA PRO A 619 -30.72 -5.41 -25.02
C PRO A 619 -30.99 -6.86 -25.44
N TYR A 620 -30.03 -7.46 -26.14
CA TYR A 620 -30.06 -8.84 -26.65
C TYR A 620 -31.17 -9.19 -27.64
N SER A 621 -31.88 -8.19 -28.19
CA SER A 621 -33.01 -8.39 -29.11
C SER A 621 -32.64 -8.93 -30.50
N ARG A 622 -31.38 -8.79 -30.94
CA ARG A 622 -30.95 -8.99 -32.35
C ARG A 622 -31.65 -8.06 -33.33
N MET A 623 -32.06 -6.89 -32.84
CA MET A 623 -32.69 -5.84 -33.63
C MET A 623 -31.79 -4.61 -33.68
N CYS A 624 -32.05 -3.77 -34.68
CA CYS A 624 -31.49 -2.43 -34.81
C CYS A 624 -32.57 -1.37 -34.59
N SER A 625 -32.17 -0.10 -34.38
CA SER A 625 -33.08 1.04 -34.20
C SER A 625 -34.24 1.09 -35.21
N CYS A 626 -33.97 0.77 -36.49
CA CYS A 626 -35.01 0.80 -37.52
C CYS A 626 -36.17 -0.18 -37.25
N ALA A 627 -35.89 -1.33 -36.63
CA ALA A 627 -36.90 -2.35 -36.37
C ALA A 627 -37.82 -1.92 -35.22
N VAL A 628 -37.24 -1.26 -34.20
CA VAL A 628 -38.01 -0.67 -33.09
C VAL A 628 -38.93 0.43 -33.61
N ASN A 629 -38.41 1.28 -34.49
CA ASN A 629 -39.12 2.43 -35.04
C ASN A 629 -40.01 2.08 -36.26
N SER A 630 -40.11 0.79 -36.64
CA SER A 630 -40.84 0.32 -37.83
C SER A 630 -40.44 1.05 -39.12
N SER A 631 -39.18 1.46 -39.22
CA SER A 631 -38.63 2.31 -40.29
C SER A 631 -37.61 1.60 -41.18
N CYS A 632 -37.42 0.29 -41.03
CA CYS A 632 -36.46 -0.44 -41.87
C CYS A 632 -36.82 -0.39 -43.36
N ILE A 633 -35.79 -0.25 -44.21
CA ILE A 633 -35.91 -0.10 -45.66
C ILE A 633 -36.61 -1.31 -46.29
N HIS A 634 -37.52 -1.06 -47.24
CA HIS A 634 -38.35 -2.03 -47.99
C HIS A 634 -39.35 -2.85 -47.18
N ASN A 635 -39.00 -3.31 -45.98
CA ASN A 635 -39.83 -4.17 -45.16
C ASN A 635 -39.69 -3.85 -43.67
N ARG A 636 -40.77 -3.34 -43.08
CA ARG A 636 -40.87 -2.99 -41.65
C ARG A 636 -40.68 -4.17 -40.68
N PHE A 637 -40.67 -5.42 -41.17
CA PHE A 637 -40.43 -6.64 -40.39
C PHE A 637 -38.97 -7.12 -40.43
N LEU A 638 -38.06 -6.37 -41.06
CA LEU A 638 -36.62 -6.66 -41.00
C LEU A 638 -36.06 -6.36 -39.60
N MET A 639 -35.00 -7.10 -39.23
CA MET A 639 -34.31 -6.89 -37.95
C MET A 639 -33.39 -5.66 -38.00
N CYS A 640 -32.77 -5.42 -39.14
CA CYS A 640 -31.87 -4.29 -39.43
C CYS A 640 -31.94 -3.94 -40.92
N ASN A 641 -31.54 -2.72 -41.30
CA ASN A 641 -31.49 -2.31 -42.70
C ASN A 641 -30.51 -3.17 -43.51
N CYS A 642 -29.35 -3.48 -42.93
CA CYS A 642 -28.34 -4.34 -43.56
C CYS A 642 -28.77 -5.80 -43.73
N ASP A 643 -29.83 -6.25 -43.06
CA ASP A 643 -30.36 -7.60 -43.27
C ASP A 643 -31.22 -7.75 -44.54
N SER A 644 -31.50 -6.64 -45.23
CA SER A 644 -32.18 -6.62 -46.54
C SER A 644 -31.37 -7.30 -47.65
N GLY A 645 -30.03 -7.30 -47.53
CA GLY A 645 -29.11 -7.75 -48.58
C GLY A 645 -28.75 -6.68 -49.61
N GLU A 646 -29.22 -5.44 -49.43
CA GLU A 646 -28.81 -4.27 -50.23
C GLU A 646 -27.81 -3.39 -49.46
N ASP A 647 -27.23 -2.41 -50.14
CA ASP A 647 -26.34 -1.42 -49.53
C ASP A 647 -27.15 -0.53 -48.56
N ALA A 648 -26.80 -0.58 -47.27
CA ALA A 648 -27.58 0.08 -46.24
C ALA A 648 -26.72 0.53 -45.04
N ILE A 649 -27.34 1.29 -44.14
CA ILE A 649 -26.74 1.80 -42.91
C ILE A 649 -27.70 1.53 -41.75
N ASP A 650 -27.15 1.03 -40.64
CA ASP A 650 -27.78 0.96 -39.34
C ASP A 650 -26.94 1.82 -38.37
N ASP A 651 -27.49 2.94 -37.90
CA ASP A 651 -26.83 3.84 -36.97
C ASP A 651 -27.76 4.37 -35.87
N GLY A 652 -27.17 4.92 -34.83
CA GLY A 652 -27.86 5.54 -33.71
C GLY A 652 -27.07 5.48 -32.41
N TYR A 653 -27.64 6.02 -31.34
CA TYR A 653 -27.03 6.00 -30.01
C TYR A 653 -27.49 4.78 -29.22
N ASN A 654 -26.56 4.15 -28.51
CA ASN A 654 -26.86 3.14 -27.50
C ASN A 654 -26.91 3.82 -26.12
N PRO A 655 -28.12 3.99 -25.52
CA PRO A 655 -28.28 4.62 -24.20
C PRO A 655 -28.22 3.61 -23.04
N HIS A 656 -28.01 2.32 -23.32
CA HIS A 656 -28.05 1.27 -22.32
C HIS A 656 -26.72 1.19 -21.56
N MET A 657 -26.61 1.91 -20.44
CA MET A 657 -25.41 1.99 -19.60
C MET A 657 -24.80 0.63 -19.26
N GLN A 658 -25.60 -0.42 -19.06
CA GLN A 658 -25.12 -1.79 -18.79
C GLN A 658 -24.40 -2.45 -19.97
N LEU A 659 -24.59 -1.93 -21.19
CA LEU A 659 -23.92 -2.37 -22.42
C LEU A 659 -22.80 -1.42 -22.86
N LEU A 660 -22.53 -0.36 -22.09
CA LEU A 660 -21.50 0.62 -22.40
C LEU A 660 -20.22 0.40 -21.58
N PRO A 661 -19.08 0.97 -21.99
CA PRO A 661 -18.84 1.36 -23.37
C PRO A 661 -18.63 0.10 -24.24
N VAL A 662 -18.63 0.29 -25.55
CA VAL A 662 -18.17 -0.75 -26.49
C VAL A 662 -16.66 -0.93 -26.30
N MET A 663 -16.26 -2.10 -25.83
CA MET A 663 -14.86 -2.47 -25.57
C MET A 663 -14.25 -3.29 -26.69
N ASN A 664 -15.06 -4.09 -27.39
CA ASN A 664 -14.59 -4.96 -28.47
C ASN A 664 -15.60 -4.97 -29.62
N LEU A 665 -15.10 -5.01 -30.85
CA LEU A 665 -15.90 -5.27 -32.05
C LEU A 665 -15.54 -6.65 -32.59
N TYR A 666 -16.57 -7.44 -32.87
CA TYR A 666 -16.50 -8.73 -33.54
C TYR A 666 -17.21 -8.57 -34.88
N LEU A 667 -16.47 -8.43 -35.96
CA LEU A 667 -17.02 -8.17 -37.30
C LEU A 667 -16.78 -9.38 -38.20
N GLY A 668 -17.67 -9.58 -39.17
CA GLY A 668 -17.51 -10.63 -40.16
C GLY A 668 -18.75 -10.85 -41.02
N GLY A 669 -18.79 -11.98 -41.72
CA GLY A 669 -19.90 -12.34 -42.60
C GLY A 669 -19.87 -11.62 -43.95
N THR A 670 -18.68 -11.26 -44.43
CA THR A 670 -18.46 -10.69 -45.76
C THR A 670 -18.11 -11.77 -46.80
N SER A 671 -18.43 -11.52 -48.06
CA SER A 671 -18.02 -12.26 -49.25
C SER A 671 -16.98 -11.47 -50.08
N SER A 672 -16.57 -12.03 -51.22
CA SER A 672 -15.64 -11.37 -52.16
C SER A 672 -16.16 -10.06 -52.76
N THR A 673 -17.48 -9.85 -52.79
CA THR A 673 -18.12 -8.65 -53.36
C THR A 673 -18.67 -7.70 -52.32
N SER A 674 -18.62 -8.07 -51.04
CA SER A 674 -19.22 -7.29 -49.96
C SER A 674 -18.17 -6.53 -49.14
N SER A 675 -18.60 -5.47 -48.48
CA SER A 675 -17.74 -4.72 -47.56
C SER A 675 -18.53 -4.17 -46.37
N LEU A 676 -17.83 -3.94 -45.27
CA LEU A 676 -18.36 -3.29 -44.07
C LEU A 676 -17.55 -2.04 -43.76
N ASN A 677 -18.22 -0.99 -43.30
CA ASN A 677 -17.57 0.12 -42.61
C ASN A 677 -18.27 0.35 -41.26
N VAL A 678 -17.56 0.14 -40.16
CA VAL A 678 -18.13 0.23 -38.80
C VAL A 678 -17.43 1.32 -38.01
N SER A 679 -18.19 2.28 -37.49
CA SER A 679 -17.67 3.32 -36.60
C SER A 679 -18.39 3.31 -35.26
N ILE A 680 -17.63 3.61 -34.21
CA ILE A 680 -18.09 3.77 -32.84
C ILE A 680 -17.66 5.16 -32.40
N GLY A 681 -18.57 5.93 -31.82
CA GLY A 681 -18.31 7.25 -31.27
C GLY A 681 -17.75 7.19 -29.85
N PRO A 682 -17.32 8.33 -29.28
CA PRO A 682 -16.85 8.36 -27.90
C PRO A 682 -17.98 8.00 -26.91
N LEU A 683 -17.59 7.64 -25.69
CA LEU A 683 -18.54 7.50 -24.59
C LEU A 683 -18.87 8.91 -24.07
N VAL A 684 -20.16 9.27 -24.08
CA VAL A 684 -20.65 10.56 -23.60
C VAL A 684 -21.58 10.31 -22.41
N CYS A 685 -21.31 10.97 -21.28
CA CYS A 685 -22.14 10.87 -20.09
C CYS A 685 -22.63 12.24 -19.65
N PHE A 686 -23.84 12.28 -19.09
CA PHE A 686 -24.53 13.50 -18.68
C PHE A 686 -25.01 13.41 -17.24
N HIS A 687 -25.01 14.56 -16.58
CA HIS A 687 -25.52 14.77 -15.22
C HIS A 687 -24.82 13.91 -14.15
N ARG A 688 -23.76 14.46 -13.55
CA ARG A 688 -23.04 13.79 -12.46
C ARG A 688 -23.87 13.76 -11.17
N LEU A 689 -24.27 12.57 -10.74
CA LEU A 689 -25.18 12.35 -9.61
C LEU A 689 -24.68 12.92 -8.27
N VAL A 690 -23.36 12.88 -8.02
CA VAL A 690 -22.78 13.38 -6.75
C VAL A 690 -22.85 14.91 -6.64
N PHE A 691 -23.04 15.61 -7.76
CA PHE A 691 -23.09 17.06 -7.79
C PHE A 691 -24.48 17.64 -7.46
N ASP A 692 -25.51 16.79 -7.40
CA ASP A 692 -26.86 17.19 -6.99
C ASP A 692 -26.86 17.74 -5.54
N ALA A 693 -27.42 18.94 -5.37
CA ALA A 693 -27.49 19.59 -4.08
C ALA A 693 -28.65 19.07 -3.22
N VAL A 694 -28.34 18.78 -1.96
CA VAL A 694 -29.29 18.32 -0.95
C VAL A 694 -29.43 19.36 0.15
N SER A 695 -30.68 19.77 0.41
CA SER A 695 -31.01 20.77 1.43
C SER A 695 -31.52 20.13 2.72
N PHE A 696 -30.85 20.41 3.84
CA PHE A 696 -31.23 19.96 5.18
C PHE A 696 -32.09 21.03 5.85
N LEU A 697 -33.41 20.87 5.74
CA LEU A 697 -34.40 21.85 6.23
C LEU A 697 -34.64 21.74 7.75
N SER A 698 -34.39 20.57 8.33
CA SER A 698 -34.47 20.32 9.76
C SER A 698 -33.15 19.76 10.27
N ARG A 699 -32.77 20.19 11.49
CA ARG A 699 -31.59 19.71 12.21
C ARG A 699 -31.73 18.28 12.73
N ASP A 700 -32.91 17.70 12.66
CA ASP A 700 -33.14 16.32 13.11
C ASP A 700 -32.92 15.28 12.00
N VAL A 701 -32.83 15.73 10.74
CA VAL A 701 -32.64 14.87 9.57
C VAL A 701 -31.28 14.19 9.61
N ARG A 702 -31.28 12.86 9.45
CA ARG A 702 -30.08 12.03 9.39
C ARG A 702 -29.98 11.30 8.06
N LEU A 703 -28.83 11.43 7.41
CA LEU A 703 -28.38 10.47 6.40
C LEU A 703 -27.27 9.63 7.02
N SER A 704 -27.30 8.32 6.78
CA SER A 704 -26.26 7.43 7.27
C SER A 704 -26.06 6.24 6.35
N GLY A 705 -24.87 5.68 6.43
CA GLY A 705 -24.50 4.44 5.76
C GLY A 705 -23.35 3.77 6.50
N SER A 706 -22.91 2.64 5.95
CA SER A 706 -21.81 1.86 6.50
C SER A 706 -20.70 1.72 5.47
N GLN A 707 -19.47 1.97 5.90
CA GLN A 707 -18.24 1.79 5.15
C GLN A 707 -17.13 1.52 6.16
N SER A 708 -16.36 0.45 5.98
CA SER A 708 -15.17 0.21 6.80
C SER A 708 -14.05 1.14 6.37
N PHE A 709 -13.32 1.71 7.33
CA PHE A 709 -12.07 2.42 7.06
C PHE A 709 -10.94 1.41 6.82
N LEU A 710 -10.38 1.40 5.61
CA LEU A 710 -9.32 0.46 5.19
C LEU A 710 -8.07 1.18 4.65
N SER A 711 -8.14 2.50 4.52
CA SER A 711 -7.03 3.32 4.02
C SER A 711 -6.09 3.72 5.18
N SER A 712 -4.90 4.18 4.85
CA SER A 712 -3.99 4.86 5.76
C SER A 712 -4.29 6.34 5.95
N VAL A 713 -5.11 6.88 5.06
CA VAL A 713 -5.53 8.27 5.07
C VAL A 713 -7.05 8.32 5.10
N PHE A 714 -7.59 8.95 6.14
CA PHE A 714 -8.96 9.38 6.16
C PHE A 714 -9.06 10.70 5.39
N ASP A 715 -9.97 10.79 4.43
CA ASP A 715 -10.33 12.06 3.83
C ASP A 715 -11.84 12.18 3.61
N ILE A 716 -12.33 13.41 3.75
CA ILE A 716 -13.66 13.82 3.32
C ILE A 716 -13.55 15.07 2.47
N ALA A 717 -14.13 15.00 1.27
CA ALA A 717 -14.25 16.13 0.35
C ALA A 717 -15.74 16.45 0.17
N LEU A 718 -16.14 17.71 0.30
CA LEU A 718 -17.51 18.13 0.09
C LEU A 718 -17.62 19.60 -0.30
N HIS A 719 -18.73 19.97 -0.94
CA HIS A 719 -19.14 21.36 -1.09
C HIS A 719 -20.26 21.66 -0.12
N ILE A 720 -20.16 22.79 0.59
CA ILE A 720 -21.08 23.18 1.65
C ILE A 720 -21.54 24.63 1.51
N ARG A 721 -22.79 24.88 1.89
CA ARG A 721 -23.37 26.22 1.97
C ARG A 721 -24.27 26.33 3.19
N PHE A 722 -24.02 27.30 4.06
CA PHE A 722 -24.76 27.48 5.31
C PHE A 722 -24.58 28.88 5.91
N SER A 723 -25.41 29.22 6.92
CA SER A 723 -25.37 30.53 7.60
C SER A 723 -25.20 30.46 9.12
N HIS A 724 -25.46 29.31 9.77
CA HIS A 724 -25.41 29.23 11.23
C HIS A 724 -23.98 29.05 11.75
N PRO A 725 -23.63 29.63 12.91
CA PRO A 725 -22.26 29.63 13.42
C PRO A 725 -21.85 28.35 14.19
N ARG A 726 -22.79 27.45 14.49
CA ARG A 726 -22.55 26.22 15.28
C ARG A 726 -23.45 25.06 14.84
N MET A 727 -22.85 23.97 14.35
CA MET A 727 -23.56 22.76 13.91
C MET A 727 -22.58 21.60 13.68
N THR A 728 -23.05 20.36 13.75
CA THR A 728 -22.32 19.16 13.30
C THR A 728 -22.69 18.86 11.86
N ILE A 729 -21.70 18.62 10.99
CA ILE A 729 -21.91 18.33 9.57
C ILE A 729 -21.83 16.82 9.33
N PHE A 730 -20.74 16.21 9.77
CA PHE A 730 -20.38 14.82 9.51
C PHE A 730 -19.83 14.14 10.76
N THR A 731 -20.13 12.86 10.94
CA THR A 731 -19.54 12.00 11.97
C THR A 731 -19.33 10.60 11.40
N TRP A 732 -18.15 10.00 11.59
CA TRP A 732 -17.86 8.61 11.28
C TRP A 732 -17.42 7.89 12.55
N GLU A 733 -18.22 6.95 13.03
CA GLU A 733 -18.03 6.33 14.35
C GLU A 733 -17.73 4.83 14.26
N SER A 734 -17.04 4.35 15.29
CA SER A 734 -16.78 2.94 15.59
C SER A 734 -18.08 2.18 15.91
N ALA A 735 -18.04 0.85 15.81
CA ALA A 735 -19.22 0.01 16.04
C ALA A 735 -19.81 0.15 17.45
N ASN A 736 -18.96 0.44 18.44
CA ASN A 736 -19.36 0.68 19.83
C ASN A 736 -19.60 2.17 20.17
N GLY A 737 -19.42 3.08 19.21
CA GLY A 737 -19.61 4.54 19.38
C GLY A 737 -18.59 5.22 20.29
N GLN A 738 -17.46 4.57 20.62
CA GLN A 738 -16.48 5.10 21.58
C GLN A 738 -15.34 5.90 20.92
N ARG A 739 -15.27 5.88 19.59
CA ARG A 739 -14.22 6.50 18.76
C ARG A 739 -14.84 7.04 17.48
N TRP A 740 -14.41 8.21 17.02
CA TRP A 740 -14.98 8.83 15.83
C TRP A 740 -14.10 9.89 15.17
N PHE A 741 -14.40 10.13 13.89
CA PHE A 741 -14.07 11.36 13.17
C PHE A 741 -15.31 12.26 13.17
N GLN A 742 -15.14 13.57 13.36
CA GLN A 742 -16.24 14.53 13.31
C GLN A 742 -15.80 15.83 12.63
N LEU A 743 -16.61 16.28 11.67
CA LEU A 743 -16.47 17.61 11.06
C LEU A 743 -17.64 18.48 11.49
N TYR A 744 -17.35 19.62 12.09
CA TYR A 744 -18.36 20.52 12.64
C TYR A 744 -17.97 21.99 12.46
N VAL A 745 -18.92 22.89 12.74
CA VAL A 745 -18.74 24.33 12.67
C VAL A 745 -18.74 24.89 14.09
N ALA A 746 -17.77 25.75 14.41
CA ALA A 746 -17.78 26.57 15.61
C ALA A 746 -17.35 28.01 15.30
N GLY A 747 -18.19 28.98 15.67
CA GLY A 747 -17.91 30.39 15.40
C GLY A 747 -17.86 30.71 13.90
N GLY A 748 -18.54 29.92 13.06
CA GLY A 748 -18.52 30.06 11.60
C GLY A 748 -17.34 29.38 10.90
N ARG A 749 -16.36 28.85 11.65
CA ARG A 749 -15.19 28.14 11.13
C ARG A 749 -15.38 26.64 11.19
N LEU A 750 -14.72 25.91 10.29
CA LEU A 750 -14.70 24.46 10.29
C LEU A 750 -13.70 23.93 11.33
N ILE A 751 -14.11 22.89 12.04
CA ILE A 751 -13.28 22.11 12.95
C ILE A 751 -13.36 20.64 12.55
N GLY A 752 -12.23 20.06 12.21
CA GLY A 752 -12.04 18.62 12.09
C GLY A 752 -11.57 18.06 13.43
N GLN A 753 -12.26 17.06 13.97
CA GLN A 753 -11.95 16.45 15.25
C GLN A 753 -11.83 14.93 15.12
N VAL A 754 -10.81 14.37 15.73
CA VAL A 754 -10.64 12.93 15.91
C VAL A 754 -10.62 12.61 17.39
N VAL A 755 -11.50 11.71 17.81
CA VAL A 755 -11.55 11.22 19.18
C VAL A 755 -11.19 9.75 19.18
N ASN A 756 -10.09 9.44 19.85
CA ASN A 756 -9.58 8.09 19.94
C ASN A 756 -8.85 7.86 21.27
N GLY A 757 -9.19 6.78 21.98
CA GLY A 757 -8.44 6.42 23.18
C GLY A 757 -8.53 7.40 24.34
N GLY A 758 -9.63 8.16 24.47
CA GLY A 758 -9.75 9.23 25.47
C GLY A 758 -9.01 10.52 25.11
N SER A 759 -8.24 10.53 24.01
CA SER A 759 -7.60 11.72 23.46
C SER A 759 -8.48 12.38 22.40
N VAL A 760 -8.37 13.70 22.30
CA VAL A 760 -9.08 14.54 21.33
C VAL A 760 -8.04 15.33 20.54
N PHE A 761 -8.08 15.18 19.22
CA PHE A 761 -7.23 15.89 18.28
C PHE A 761 -8.11 16.79 17.42
N GLU A 762 -7.71 18.05 17.21
CA GLU A 762 -8.50 19.01 16.44
C GLU A 762 -7.64 19.84 15.49
N ILE A 763 -8.25 20.21 14.37
CA ILE A 763 -7.75 21.22 13.43
C ILE A 763 -8.85 22.25 13.18
N GLU A 764 -8.51 23.53 13.30
CA GLU A 764 -9.43 24.65 13.05
C GLU A 764 -9.05 25.35 11.73
N GLY A 765 -10.03 25.60 10.87
CA GLY A 765 -9.87 26.43 9.68
C GLY A 765 -9.67 27.91 10.02
N THR A 766 -8.93 28.64 9.19
CA THR A 766 -8.59 30.05 9.42
C THR A 766 -9.75 31.01 9.14
N THR A 767 -10.63 30.65 8.19
CA THR A 767 -11.70 31.50 7.68
C THR A 767 -13.08 31.05 8.14
N ALA A 768 -13.94 32.03 8.42
CA ALA A 768 -15.36 31.77 8.67
C ALA A 768 -16.10 31.69 7.34
N ILE A 769 -16.89 30.62 7.15
CA ILE A 769 -17.55 30.27 5.88
C ILE A 769 -19.07 30.16 6.00
N ASN A 770 -19.63 30.80 7.02
CA ASN A 770 -21.07 30.82 7.29
C ASN A 770 -21.75 32.04 6.62
N ASP A 771 -21.30 32.42 5.43
CA ASP A 771 -21.76 33.57 4.65
C ASP A 771 -22.90 33.24 3.68
N ASN A 772 -23.35 31.98 3.68
CA ASN A 772 -24.37 31.44 2.78
C ASN A 772 -23.94 31.43 1.30
N GLU A 773 -22.64 31.31 1.02
CA GLU A 773 -22.08 30.98 -0.28
C GLU A 773 -21.58 29.51 -0.33
N TRP A 774 -21.25 29.02 -1.52
CA TRP A 774 -20.68 27.67 -1.69
C TRP A 774 -19.18 27.69 -1.40
N HIS A 775 -18.74 26.80 -0.51
CA HIS A 775 -17.34 26.57 -0.19
C HIS A 775 -16.94 25.12 -0.50
N SER A 776 -15.71 24.93 -0.99
CA SER A 776 -15.10 23.62 -1.15
C SER A 776 -14.29 23.26 0.09
N VAL A 777 -14.53 22.08 0.63
CA VAL A 777 -13.92 21.60 1.88
C VAL A 777 -13.25 20.27 1.61
N TYR A 778 -11.99 20.17 2.02
CA TYR A 778 -11.23 18.93 2.05
C TYR A 778 -10.57 18.79 3.41
N TRP A 779 -10.86 17.70 4.11
CA TRP A 779 -10.26 17.38 5.40
C TRP A 779 -9.62 16.00 5.32
N GLU A 780 -8.32 15.95 5.62
CA GLU A 780 -7.47 14.77 5.61
C GLU A 780 -6.92 14.54 7.04
N VAL A 781 -6.88 13.27 7.46
CA VAL A 781 -6.22 12.81 8.68
C VAL A 781 -5.40 11.58 8.34
N ASN A 782 -4.13 11.61 8.71
CA ASN A 782 -3.20 10.49 8.61
C ASN A 782 -2.47 10.31 9.94
N GLU A 783 -1.52 9.37 10.00
CA GLU A 783 -0.79 9.09 11.25
C GLU A 783 0.11 10.21 11.73
N ASP A 784 0.50 11.10 10.83
CA ASP A 784 1.43 12.17 11.11
C ASP A 784 0.72 13.52 11.38
N GLY A 785 -0.60 13.59 11.21
CA GLY A 785 -1.39 14.77 11.55
C GLY A 785 -2.66 14.97 10.73
N MET A 786 -3.06 16.22 10.63
CA MET A 786 -4.27 16.65 9.93
C MET A 786 -3.97 17.75 8.91
N PHE A 787 -4.71 17.72 7.80
CA PHE A 787 -4.71 18.76 6.79
C PHE A 787 -6.14 19.17 6.48
N LEU A 788 -6.45 20.46 6.60
CA LEU A 788 -7.78 21.01 6.35
C LEU A 788 -7.66 22.14 5.33
N LYS A 789 -8.33 22.00 4.20
CA LYS A 789 -8.38 22.98 3.13
C LYS A 789 -9.82 23.45 2.92
N THR A 790 -9.99 24.76 2.91
CA THR A 790 -11.26 25.44 2.63
C THR A 790 -11.01 26.42 1.50
N ASP A 791 -11.59 26.16 0.34
CA ASP A 791 -11.32 26.86 -0.91
C ASP A 791 -9.81 26.91 -1.26
N GLN A 792 -9.16 28.05 -1.04
CA GLN A 792 -7.72 28.24 -1.27
C GLN A 792 -6.90 28.25 0.02
N ASP A 793 -7.55 28.40 1.17
CA ASP A 793 -6.87 28.46 2.47
C ASP A 793 -6.67 27.05 3.03
N SER A 794 -5.46 26.76 3.49
CA SER A 794 -5.11 25.46 4.04
C SER A 794 -4.43 25.59 5.39
N THR A 795 -4.76 24.69 6.30
CA THR A 795 -4.14 24.54 7.62
C THR A 795 -3.60 23.12 7.76
N THR A 796 -2.41 22.98 8.34
CA THR A 796 -1.80 21.68 8.65
C THR A 796 -1.41 21.67 10.12
N VAL A 797 -1.69 20.57 10.81
CA VAL A 797 -1.23 20.32 12.17
C VAL A 797 -0.48 18.99 12.17
N GLU A 798 0.79 19.03 12.55
CA GLU A 798 1.61 17.82 12.67
C GLU A 798 1.55 17.28 14.08
N MET A 799 1.05 16.05 14.23
CA MET A 799 0.92 15.36 15.51
C MET A 799 0.70 13.86 15.26
N PRO A 800 1.27 12.97 16.08
CA PRO A 800 1.06 11.53 15.90
C PRO A 800 -0.38 11.14 16.27
N ILE A 801 -1.14 10.66 15.29
CA ILE A 801 -2.54 10.23 15.45
C ILE A 801 -2.66 8.75 15.13
N VAL A 802 -3.17 7.98 16.06
CA VAL A 802 -3.63 6.62 15.76
C VAL A 802 -5.03 6.75 15.18
N LEU A 803 -5.23 6.30 13.94
CA LEU A 803 -6.52 6.42 13.27
C LEU A 803 -7.53 5.42 13.85
N PRO A 804 -8.72 5.86 14.29
CA PRO A 804 -9.71 4.97 14.87
C PRO A 804 -10.34 4.06 13.80
N ASN A 805 -10.58 2.81 14.16
CA ASN A 805 -11.38 1.90 13.34
C ASN A 805 -12.86 2.31 13.37
N THR A 806 -13.41 2.70 12.22
CA THR A 806 -14.75 3.28 12.11
C THR A 806 -15.54 2.64 10.95
N TYR A 807 -16.88 2.65 11.10
CA TYR A 807 -17.78 1.91 10.21
C TYR A 807 -19.01 2.71 9.80
N THR A 808 -19.64 3.42 10.73
CA THR A 808 -20.94 4.06 10.47
C THR A 808 -20.75 5.56 10.27
N TRP A 809 -21.05 6.06 9.08
CA TRP A 809 -21.02 7.50 8.80
C TRP A 809 -22.42 8.10 8.92
N ILE A 810 -22.45 9.37 9.32
CA ILE A 810 -23.64 10.14 9.63
C ILE A 810 -23.45 11.56 9.10
N ILE A 811 -24.40 12.05 8.31
CA ILE A 811 -24.48 13.43 7.84
C ILE A 811 -25.82 14.02 8.30
N GLY A 812 -25.79 15.24 8.82
CA GLY A 812 -27.01 15.95 9.19
C GLY A 812 -27.26 15.97 10.68
N SER A 813 -27.90 14.94 11.23
CA SER A 813 -28.49 15.01 12.57
C SER A 813 -27.48 15.06 13.72
N ARG A 814 -27.96 15.53 14.88
CA ARG A 814 -27.19 15.52 16.13
C ARG A 814 -26.94 14.08 16.58
N THR A 815 -25.67 13.72 16.76
CA THR A 815 -25.27 12.51 17.51
C THR A 815 -25.18 12.83 19.00
N GLN A 816 -25.04 11.82 19.87
CA GLN A 816 -24.83 12.04 21.31
C GLN A 816 -23.60 12.93 21.60
N HIS A 817 -22.68 13.01 20.63
CA HIS A 817 -21.41 13.74 20.70
C HIS A 817 -21.46 15.11 19.99
N GLY A 818 -22.48 15.39 19.18
CA GLY A 818 -22.58 16.60 18.36
C GLY A 818 -23.23 17.79 19.08
N LEU A 819 -22.89 19.00 18.62
CA LEU A 819 -23.43 20.26 19.13
C LEU A 819 -24.94 20.37 18.83
N SER A 820 -25.28 20.36 17.54
CA SER A 820 -26.64 20.32 16.99
C SER A 820 -26.58 19.73 15.59
N GLY A 821 -27.71 19.29 15.03
CA GLY A 821 -27.69 18.89 13.63
C GLY A 821 -27.46 20.04 12.65
N PHE A 822 -27.13 19.66 11.43
CA PHE A 822 -26.83 20.47 10.27
C PHE A 822 -28.07 21.17 9.73
N ALA A 823 -27.91 22.41 9.29
CA ALA A 823 -28.91 23.16 8.56
C ALA A 823 -28.21 23.98 7.47
N GLY A 824 -28.36 23.54 6.22
CA GLY A 824 -27.64 24.07 5.07
C GLY A 824 -27.78 23.15 3.86
N MET A 825 -26.91 23.33 2.87
CA MET A 825 -26.86 22.51 1.65
C MET A 825 -25.52 21.81 1.53
N LEU A 826 -25.56 20.58 0.99
CA LEU A 826 -24.39 19.77 0.68
C LEU A 826 -24.48 19.23 -0.75
N ARG A 827 -23.32 19.13 -1.42
CA ARG A 827 -23.13 18.39 -2.67
C ARG A 827 -21.69 17.92 -2.78
N ASN A 828 -21.39 17.14 -3.82
CA ASN A 828 -20.04 16.73 -4.19
C ASN A 828 -19.31 16.00 -3.04
N VAL A 829 -20.01 15.09 -2.32
CA VAL A 829 -19.50 14.43 -1.12
C VAL A 829 -18.74 13.16 -1.46
N TYR A 830 -17.47 13.10 -1.03
CA TYR A 830 -16.58 11.96 -1.14
C TYR A 830 -16.04 11.58 0.23
N LEU A 831 -16.03 10.29 0.55
CA LEU A 831 -15.51 9.74 1.80
C LEU A 831 -14.49 8.64 1.48
N CYS A 832 -13.22 8.85 1.84
CA CYS A 832 -12.11 7.97 1.48
C CYS A 832 -12.12 7.62 0.00
N GLY A 833 -12.17 8.66 -0.83
CA GLY A 833 -12.22 8.53 -2.27
C GLY A 833 -13.50 7.90 -2.81
N LYS A 834 -14.51 7.50 -2.01
CA LYS A 834 -15.80 6.94 -2.48
C LYS A 834 -16.89 8.00 -2.55
N GLU A 835 -17.66 8.01 -3.63
CA GLU A 835 -18.77 8.94 -3.81
C GLU A 835 -19.98 8.60 -2.94
N ILE A 836 -20.56 9.64 -2.34
CA ILE A 836 -21.83 9.57 -1.62
C ILE A 836 -22.87 10.41 -2.37
N ALA A 837 -23.60 9.78 -3.29
CA ALA A 837 -24.70 10.43 -4.01
C ALA A 837 -25.91 10.65 -3.08
N LEU A 838 -25.90 11.77 -2.34
CA LEU A 838 -26.90 12.11 -1.31
C LEU A 838 -28.35 12.11 -1.86
N ALA A 839 -28.57 12.66 -3.06
CA ALA A 839 -29.89 12.71 -3.68
C ALA A 839 -30.45 11.29 -3.96
N SER A 840 -29.59 10.38 -4.42
CA SER A 840 -29.95 8.97 -4.67
C SER A 840 -30.27 8.20 -3.38
N LEU A 841 -29.60 8.52 -2.27
CA LEU A 841 -29.89 7.95 -0.95
C LEU A 841 -31.27 8.37 -0.42
N LEU A 842 -31.66 9.63 -0.65
CA LEU A 842 -32.95 10.17 -0.23
C LEU A 842 -34.12 9.54 -0.97
N ARG A 843 -33.99 9.33 -2.28
CA ARG A 843 -35.02 8.64 -3.09
C ARG A 843 -35.33 7.23 -2.54
N LYS A 844 -34.36 6.57 -1.91
CA LYS A 844 -34.52 5.24 -1.32
C LYS A 844 -35.13 5.24 0.10
N THR A 845 -35.09 6.36 0.82
CA THR A 845 -35.38 6.40 2.27
C THR A 845 -36.72 7.03 2.66
N HIS A 846 -37.56 7.46 1.71
CA HIS A 846 -38.93 7.99 1.92
C HIS A 846 -39.12 8.89 3.17
N GLY A 847 -38.92 10.21 3.03
CA GLY A 847 -39.29 11.18 4.09
C GLY A 847 -39.29 12.63 3.62
N GLY A 848 -40.43 13.33 3.76
CA GLY A 848 -40.69 14.69 3.25
C GLY A 848 -40.03 15.85 4.02
N HIS A 849 -38.82 15.66 4.55
CA HIS A 849 -38.08 16.70 5.31
C HIS A 849 -36.71 17.05 4.72
N VAL A 850 -36.37 16.46 3.57
CA VAL A 850 -35.15 16.73 2.80
C VAL A 850 -35.55 16.92 1.35
N GLU A 851 -35.13 18.03 0.77
CA GLU A 851 -35.43 18.36 -0.63
C GLU A 851 -34.16 18.25 -1.46
N VAL A 852 -34.27 17.54 -2.60
CA VAL A 852 -33.28 17.59 -3.66
C VAL A 852 -33.57 18.85 -4.47
N ARG A 853 -32.58 19.75 -4.57
CA ARG A 853 -32.68 20.92 -5.45
C ARG A 853 -31.70 20.74 -6.59
N HIS A 854 -32.22 20.75 -7.81
CA HIS A 854 -31.42 20.97 -9.00
C HIS A 854 -31.20 22.48 -9.12
N ASP A 855 -30.31 23.05 -8.32
CA ASP A 855 -29.98 24.48 -8.43
C ASP A 855 -29.09 24.69 -9.64
N SER A 856 -29.64 25.36 -10.66
CA SER A 856 -28.88 25.97 -11.74
C SER A 856 -28.37 27.38 -11.38
N ARG A 857 -28.54 27.85 -10.12
CA ARG A 857 -27.94 29.07 -9.56
C ARG A 857 -27.71 29.02 -8.05
#